data_AF-A0ABD5YRH1-F1
#
_entry.id   AF-A0ABD5YRH1-F1
#
_cell.length_a   1.000
_cell.length_b   1.000
_cell.length_c   1.000
_cell.angle_alpha   90.00
_cell.angle_beta   90.00
_cell.angle_gamma   90.00
#
_symmetry.space_group_name_H-M   'P 1'
#
loop_
_entity.id
_entity.type
_entity.pdbx_description
1 polymer ?
#
loop_
_entity_poly.entity_id
_entity_poly.type
_entity_poly.pdbx_seq_one_letter_code
_entity_poly.pdbx_strand_id
1 'polypeptide(L)'
;MVSQSLRFIGLSTTAAQRTVIEAQPLGLEKGTQNYWIEVMNYTYGIAFYSAAIGALIAITRIAIDDESRPEELLIVVWGVFMTMAVFTQVRFNYYLALPVAVLNGYLVGTIVDFLGISTIDRLDDLEIHQVVTLVIVCFLITGPFIMLGSAGSSGASSGSGSGGSQGFGLLTTEAASTGPNGIEWDSSLEWLSNNTPEEGQYGHPDAEPMDYYGTYEPTEDYDYKPGAYGVLSWWDYGHWITVLGERIPTANPFQQGAQKSADFLLSSNESDATDLIDGNESTRYVMVDWQIVSIYSKYGAPTQFESNDTISKSDLVFPLYQSTEEGSYQRITYVPTQRHYESMRIRLYSFNGSAVEPKPTVLDWETRQVRSANGETISIRVVPGEDQGPPVKQFDNMSAAREFVKQDGSSRVGLVGNMPSERIPALKHYRLVHGSQERGPSYVNGQPWVKTFERVPGATVNGTASPNTNVTASVTMRIPTTNETFVYRQHAQTDAQGQFAMTLPYSTTGYDKWSPENGHTNVSVRATGPYTFTTNDNATGTANNTTANNTTENGTTTEAEVTEAQVIGEDNSTVRVTVGSNDSDTNNDTNDGTTNETSEAKLEGKLGESAMNTDSIGNTALVQTQMANNALEQRATVV
;
A
#
# COMPACT_ATOMS: atom_id res chain seq x y z
N MET A 1 -7.17 29.41 20.50
CA MET A 1 -6.70 29.23 21.89
C MET A 1 -7.23 27.90 22.39
N VAL A 2 -6.38 26.89 22.57
CA VAL A 2 -6.78 25.59 23.14
C VAL A 2 -6.78 25.77 24.67
N SER A 3 -7.91 25.52 25.33
CA SER A 3 -8.01 25.65 26.79
C SER A 3 -7.09 24.64 27.47
N GLN A 4 -6.33 25.07 28.47
CA GLN A 4 -5.36 24.24 29.21
C GLN A 4 -5.98 22.99 29.87
N SER A 5 -7.31 22.91 29.99
CA SER A 5 -8.04 21.74 30.49
C SER A 5 -7.90 20.50 29.60
N LEU A 6 -7.72 20.65 28.28
CA LEU A 6 -7.57 19.52 27.35
C LEU A 6 -6.20 18.82 27.46
N ARG A 7 -5.17 19.49 28.01
CA ARG A 7 -3.83 18.91 28.20
C ARG A 7 -3.74 17.99 29.42
N PHE A 8 -4.59 18.18 30.42
CA PHE A 8 -4.54 17.39 31.66
C PHE A 8 -5.25 16.04 31.54
N ILE A 9 -6.11 15.87 30.53
CA ILE A 9 -6.94 14.66 30.33
C ILE A 9 -6.39 13.78 29.18
N GLY A 10 -5.21 14.07 28.61
CA GLY A 10 -4.63 13.21 27.56
C GLY A 10 -5.43 13.20 26.24
N LEU A 11 -6.25 14.22 26.00
CA LEU A 11 -7.08 14.37 24.79
C LEU A 11 -6.30 14.97 23.59
N SER A 12 -4.98 15.10 23.71
CA SER A 12 -4.10 15.54 22.62
C SER A 12 -3.03 14.50 22.33
N THR A 13 -3.08 13.92 21.14
CA THR A 13 -2.12 12.93 20.63
C THR A 13 -1.17 13.54 19.60
N THR A 14 0.04 12.98 19.48
CA THR A 14 1.03 13.35 18.45
C THR A 14 0.51 12.98 17.04
N ALA A 15 1.06 13.60 15.99
CA ALA A 15 0.61 13.37 14.62
C ALA A 15 0.77 11.88 14.19
N ALA A 16 1.87 11.24 14.61
CA ALA A 16 2.08 9.80 14.47
C ALA A 16 1.00 8.97 15.20
N GLN A 17 0.69 9.28 16.45
CA GLN A 17 -0.38 8.60 17.21
C GLN A 17 -1.78 8.79 16.59
N ARG A 18 -2.01 9.87 15.84
CA ARG A 18 -3.27 10.07 15.10
C ARG A 18 -3.40 9.19 13.87
N THR A 19 -2.31 8.64 13.33
CA THR A 19 -2.43 7.64 12.25
C THR A 19 -2.72 6.24 12.77
N VAL A 20 -2.41 5.99 14.05
CA VAL A 20 -2.75 4.76 14.76
C VAL A 20 -4.20 4.86 15.18
N ILE A 21 -5.09 4.19 14.44
CA ILE A 21 -6.55 4.28 14.61
C ILE A 21 -6.96 4.06 16.07
N GLU A 22 -6.35 3.10 16.75
CA GLU A 22 -6.70 2.73 18.14
C GLU A 22 -6.25 3.75 19.21
N ALA A 23 -5.22 4.55 18.90
CA ALA A 23 -4.67 5.54 19.84
C ALA A 23 -5.39 6.90 19.72
N GLN A 24 -6.36 7.02 18.81
CA GLN A 24 -7.14 8.24 18.66
C GLN A 24 -8.11 8.44 19.84
N PRO A 25 -8.31 9.68 20.31
CA PRO A 25 -9.38 9.97 21.25
C PRO A 25 -10.74 9.82 20.58
N LEU A 26 -11.74 9.41 21.35
CA LEU A 26 -13.14 9.53 20.93
C LEU A 26 -13.52 11.01 20.99
N GLY A 27 -13.23 11.72 19.90
CA GLY A 27 -13.55 13.13 19.77
C GLY A 27 -15.04 13.37 19.98
N LEU A 28 -15.37 14.39 20.78
CA LEU A 28 -16.75 14.84 20.96
C LEU A 28 -17.30 15.50 19.68
N GLU A 29 -16.44 15.97 18.77
CA GLU A 29 -16.83 16.59 17.50
C GLU A 29 -15.88 16.18 16.36
N LYS A 30 -16.37 15.34 15.44
CA LYS A 30 -15.92 15.32 14.04
C LYS A 30 -17.18 15.36 13.18
N GLY A 31 -17.53 16.54 12.68
CA GLY A 31 -18.60 16.74 11.69
C GLY A 31 -20.00 16.36 12.19
N THR A 32 -20.71 17.30 12.84
CA THR A 32 -22.18 17.29 13.10
C THR A 32 -22.82 16.07 13.81
N GLN A 33 -22.10 14.98 14.05
CA GLN A 33 -22.54 13.83 14.85
C GLN A 33 -21.51 13.50 15.94
N ASN A 34 -22.03 13.09 17.10
CA ASN A 34 -21.24 12.71 18.26
C ASN A 34 -20.59 11.34 18.01
N TYR A 35 -19.38 11.30 17.44
CA TYR A 35 -18.64 10.08 17.09
C TYR A 35 -18.54 9.05 18.25
N TRP A 36 -18.44 9.53 19.50
CA TRP A 36 -18.45 8.63 20.66
C TRP A 36 -19.79 7.89 20.85
N ILE A 37 -20.93 8.50 20.49
CA ILE A 37 -22.24 7.86 20.54
C ILE A 37 -22.29 6.73 19.53
N GLU A 38 -21.77 6.95 18.33
CA GLU A 38 -21.66 5.92 17.29
C GLU A 38 -20.83 4.74 17.79
N VAL A 39 -19.62 4.98 18.33
CA VAL A 39 -18.76 3.92 18.85
C VAL A 39 -19.40 3.17 20.02
N MET A 40 -20.03 3.88 20.97
CA MET A 40 -20.67 3.25 22.13
C MET A 40 -21.93 2.46 21.73
N ASN A 41 -22.76 3.01 20.83
CA ASN A 41 -23.94 2.32 20.31
C ASN A 41 -23.55 1.09 19.50
N TYR A 42 -22.50 1.19 18.70
CA TYR A 42 -22.03 0.10 17.88
C TYR A 42 -21.42 -1.03 18.74
N THR A 43 -20.64 -0.68 19.77
CA THR A 43 -19.97 -1.68 20.63
C THR A 43 -20.92 -2.30 21.66
N TYR A 44 -21.75 -1.47 22.32
CA TYR A 44 -22.53 -1.86 23.50
C TYR A 44 -24.04 -1.70 23.34
N GLY A 45 -24.50 -1.01 22.31
CA GLY A 45 -25.91 -0.65 22.13
C GLY A 45 -26.50 0.01 23.38
N ILE A 46 -27.69 -0.43 23.77
CA ILE A 46 -28.40 0.08 24.95
C ILE A 46 -27.67 -0.28 26.25
N ALA A 47 -26.84 -1.33 26.25
CA ALA A 47 -26.18 -1.81 27.46
C ALA A 47 -25.26 -0.76 28.10
N PHE A 48 -24.65 0.12 27.31
CA PHE A 48 -23.86 1.22 27.85
C PHE A 48 -24.72 2.19 28.69
N TYR A 49 -25.91 2.54 28.19
CA TYR A 49 -26.81 3.46 28.90
C TYR A 49 -27.46 2.81 30.11
N SER A 50 -27.86 1.54 30.02
CA SER A 50 -28.39 0.82 31.18
C SER A 50 -27.32 0.56 32.25
N ALA A 51 -26.05 0.37 31.88
CA ALA A 51 -24.94 0.38 32.83
C ALA A 51 -24.83 1.72 33.57
N ALA A 52 -24.99 2.85 32.87
CA ALA A 52 -25.00 4.17 33.50
C ALA A 52 -26.18 4.34 34.48
N ILE A 53 -27.35 3.76 34.17
CA ILE A 53 -28.49 3.70 35.10
C ILE A 53 -28.13 2.85 36.33
N GLY A 54 -27.55 1.67 36.13
CA GLY A 54 -27.07 0.82 37.23
C GLY A 54 -26.07 1.54 38.15
N ALA A 55 -25.14 2.30 37.57
CA ALA A 55 -24.19 3.11 38.31
C ALA A 55 -24.88 4.24 39.11
N LEU A 56 -25.86 4.91 38.52
CA LEU A 56 -26.63 5.96 39.20
C LEU A 56 -27.41 5.41 40.40
N ILE A 57 -28.01 4.22 40.26
CA ILE A 57 -28.71 3.53 41.34
C ILE A 57 -27.74 3.17 42.47
N ALA A 58 -26.57 2.62 42.14
CA ALA A 58 -25.53 2.30 43.12
C ALA A 58 -25.08 3.56 43.89
N ILE A 59 -24.78 4.66 43.18
CA ILE A 59 -24.43 5.95 43.81
C ILE A 59 -25.54 6.45 44.73
N THR A 60 -26.80 6.33 44.30
CA THR A 60 -27.95 6.79 45.08
C THR A 60 -28.13 5.96 46.36
N ARG A 61 -27.96 4.64 46.28
CA ARG A 61 -27.99 3.75 47.46
C ARG A 61 -26.86 4.06 48.43
N ILE A 62 -25.64 4.24 47.93
CA ILE A 62 -24.48 4.67 48.75
C ILE A 62 -24.76 6.00 49.46
N ALA A 63 -25.50 6.92 48.84
CA ALA A 63 -25.79 8.24 49.41
C ALA A 63 -26.94 8.27 50.42
N ILE A 64 -27.86 7.30 50.35
CA ILE A 64 -29.09 7.26 51.17
C ILE A 64 -28.98 6.26 52.33
N ASP A 65 -28.27 5.14 52.13
CA ASP A 65 -28.18 4.09 53.13
C ASP A 65 -27.17 4.44 54.24
N ASP A 66 -27.52 4.15 55.50
CA ASP A 66 -26.63 4.39 56.65
C ASP A 66 -25.42 3.42 56.69
N GLU A 67 -25.47 2.33 55.92
CA GLU A 67 -24.40 1.33 55.82
C GLU A 67 -23.44 1.62 54.66
N SER A 68 -22.13 1.57 54.91
CA SER A 68 -21.13 1.72 53.85
C SER A 68 -21.17 0.52 52.91
N ARG A 69 -21.33 0.76 51.60
CA ARG A 69 -21.26 -0.25 50.52
C ARG A 69 -20.00 -0.06 49.66
N PRO A 70 -18.80 -0.36 50.18
CA PRO A 70 -17.53 -0.11 49.49
C PRO A 70 -17.41 -0.87 48.15
N GLU A 71 -18.05 -2.03 48.03
CA GLU A 71 -18.09 -2.84 46.81
C GLU A 71 -18.86 -2.17 45.66
N GLU A 72 -19.98 -1.52 45.95
CA GLU A 72 -20.75 -0.77 44.95
C GLU A 72 -19.97 0.45 44.48
N LEU A 73 -19.30 1.15 45.42
CA LEU A 73 -18.43 2.28 45.10
C LEU A 73 -17.27 1.86 44.19
N LEU A 74 -16.64 0.71 44.46
CA LEU A 74 -15.54 0.19 43.65
C LEU A 74 -15.97 -0.04 42.20
N ILE A 75 -17.12 -0.67 41.99
CA ILE A 75 -17.65 -0.97 40.64
C ILE A 75 -17.94 0.33 39.88
N VAL A 76 -18.57 1.31 40.54
CA VAL A 76 -18.86 2.62 39.93
C VAL A 76 -17.58 3.35 39.57
N VAL A 77 -16.63 3.45 40.50
CA VAL A 77 -15.35 4.13 40.28
C VAL A 77 -14.59 3.47 39.13
N TRP A 78 -14.47 2.14 39.13
CA TRP A 78 -13.82 1.40 38.04
C TRP A 78 -14.50 1.63 36.69
N GLY A 79 -15.84 1.60 36.63
CA GLY A 79 -16.59 1.89 35.40
C GLY A 79 -16.38 3.31 34.89
N VAL A 80 -16.34 4.31 35.77
CA VAL A 80 -16.04 5.70 35.42
C VAL A 80 -14.61 5.83 34.89
N PHE A 81 -13.62 5.24 35.56
CA PHE A 81 -12.22 5.28 35.12
C PHE A 81 -12.02 4.61 33.76
N MET A 82 -12.62 3.44 33.53
CA MET A 82 -12.54 2.77 32.23
C MET A 82 -13.26 3.57 31.15
N THR A 83 -14.42 4.16 31.45
CA THR A 83 -15.11 5.05 30.52
C THR A 83 -14.22 6.22 30.11
N MET A 84 -13.60 6.90 31.08
CA MET A 84 -12.63 7.97 30.81
C MET A 84 -11.44 7.49 29.97
N ALA A 85 -10.90 6.30 30.25
CA ALA A 85 -9.82 5.72 29.46
C ALA A 85 -10.25 5.53 27.99
N VAL A 86 -11.45 5.02 27.72
CA VAL A 86 -12.00 4.86 26.35
C VAL A 86 -12.18 6.19 25.64
N PHE A 87 -12.59 7.25 26.36
CA PHE A 87 -12.65 8.59 25.79
C PHE A 87 -11.28 9.15 25.42
N THR A 88 -10.21 8.74 26.11
CA THR A 88 -8.84 9.14 25.75
C THR A 88 -8.26 8.32 24.60
N GLN A 89 -8.49 7.00 24.57
CA GLN A 89 -8.02 6.12 23.50
C GLN A 89 -8.97 4.95 23.28
N VAL A 90 -9.33 4.70 22.02
CA VAL A 90 -10.22 3.60 21.64
C VAL A 90 -9.65 2.22 22.02
N ARG A 91 -8.34 2.04 22.09
CA ARG A 91 -7.73 0.76 22.52
C ARG A 91 -8.16 0.27 23.89
N PHE A 92 -8.60 1.16 24.79
CA PHE A 92 -9.08 0.73 26.09
C PHE A 92 -10.53 0.22 26.07
N ASN A 93 -11.19 0.23 24.90
CA ASN A 93 -12.61 -0.11 24.79
C ASN A 93 -12.89 -1.52 25.32
N TYR A 94 -12.05 -2.52 25.03
CA TYR A 94 -12.29 -3.87 25.52
C TYR A 94 -12.27 -3.99 27.06
N TYR A 95 -11.60 -3.08 27.78
CA TYR A 95 -11.66 -3.04 29.25
C TYR A 95 -13.00 -2.52 29.77
N LEU A 96 -13.68 -1.65 29.02
CA LEU A 96 -14.99 -1.09 29.39
C LEU A 96 -16.14 -2.10 29.27
N ALA A 97 -15.95 -3.17 28.50
CA ALA A 97 -16.94 -4.25 28.38
C ALA A 97 -17.27 -4.89 29.74
N LEU A 98 -16.27 -5.09 30.60
CA LEU A 98 -16.48 -5.72 31.91
C LEU A 98 -17.28 -4.81 32.89
N PRO A 99 -16.94 -3.53 33.09
CA PRO A 99 -17.76 -2.62 33.88
C PRO A 99 -19.20 -2.51 33.37
N VAL A 100 -19.37 -2.41 32.04
CA VAL A 100 -20.71 -2.34 31.44
C VAL A 100 -21.51 -3.60 31.77
N ALA A 101 -20.92 -4.79 31.63
CA ALA A 101 -21.59 -6.05 31.96
C ALA A 101 -21.96 -6.14 33.45
N VAL A 102 -21.03 -5.78 34.36
CA VAL A 102 -21.24 -5.85 35.81
C VAL A 102 -22.32 -4.86 36.27
N LEU A 103 -22.29 -3.62 35.77
CA LEU A 103 -23.30 -2.60 36.11
C LEU A 103 -24.70 -2.95 35.58
N ASN A 104 -24.77 -3.61 34.42
CA ASN A 104 -26.03 -4.18 33.94
C ASN A 104 -26.52 -5.33 34.82
N GLY A 105 -25.63 -6.22 35.25
CA GLY A 105 -25.95 -7.26 36.23
C GLY A 105 -26.49 -6.68 37.53
N TYR A 106 -25.87 -5.62 38.04
CA TYR A 106 -26.33 -4.87 39.21
C TYR A 106 -27.72 -4.26 39.01
N LEU A 107 -27.98 -3.66 37.84
CA LEU A 107 -29.29 -3.11 37.48
C LEU A 107 -30.36 -4.21 37.46
N VAL A 108 -30.08 -5.33 36.80
CA VAL A 108 -31.01 -6.48 36.73
C VAL A 108 -31.28 -7.05 38.12
N GLY A 109 -30.24 -7.23 38.95
CA GLY A 109 -30.40 -7.66 40.34
C GLY A 109 -31.28 -6.72 41.15
N THR A 110 -31.10 -5.41 40.97
CA THR A 110 -31.96 -4.40 41.62
C THR A 110 -33.42 -4.50 41.17
N ILE A 111 -33.68 -4.78 39.89
CA ILE A 111 -35.03 -4.98 39.37
C ILE A 111 -35.65 -6.27 39.92
N VAL A 112 -34.87 -7.35 40.03
CA VAL A 112 -35.30 -8.62 40.63
C VAL A 112 -35.73 -8.43 42.09
N ASP A 113 -34.94 -7.71 42.88
CA ASP A 113 -35.27 -7.36 44.26
C ASP A 113 -36.51 -6.46 44.34
N PHE A 114 -36.60 -5.45 43.47
CA PHE A 114 -37.75 -4.54 43.42
C PHE A 114 -39.07 -5.27 43.08
N LEU A 115 -39.01 -6.27 42.21
CA LEU A 115 -40.15 -7.10 41.84
C LEU A 115 -40.52 -8.15 42.92
N GLY A 116 -39.73 -8.26 44.00
CA GLY A 116 -39.93 -9.26 45.06
C GLY A 116 -39.63 -10.69 44.61
N ILE A 117 -38.91 -10.87 43.51
CA ILE A 117 -38.58 -12.20 42.95
C ILE A 117 -37.57 -12.93 43.84
N SER A 118 -36.67 -12.19 44.50
CA SER A 118 -35.64 -12.76 45.38
C SER A 118 -36.19 -13.38 46.67
N THR A 119 -37.45 -13.13 47.02
CA THR A 119 -38.11 -13.67 48.22
C THR A 119 -39.09 -14.80 47.93
N ILE A 120 -39.14 -15.29 46.68
CA ILE A 120 -40.06 -16.36 46.26
C ILE A 120 -39.41 -17.73 46.47
N ASP A 121 -40.05 -18.60 47.26
CA ASP A 121 -39.56 -19.95 47.58
C ASP A 121 -39.97 -21.02 46.54
N ARG A 122 -40.99 -20.77 45.71
CA ARG A 122 -41.52 -21.72 44.70
C ARG A 122 -41.80 -21.04 43.36
N LEU A 123 -41.47 -21.73 42.26
CA LEU A 123 -41.72 -21.23 40.90
C LEU A 123 -43.22 -21.02 40.58
N ASP A 124 -44.12 -21.66 41.32
CA ASP A 124 -45.58 -21.53 41.15
C ASP A 124 -46.12 -20.16 41.64
N ASP A 125 -45.35 -19.46 42.48
CA ASP A 125 -45.74 -18.16 43.07
C ASP A 125 -45.29 -16.97 42.20
N LEU A 126 -44.64 -17.23 41.06
CA LEU A 126 -44.22 -16.20 40.12
C LEU A 126 -45.41 -15.67 39.32
N GLU A 127 -45.64 -14.36 39.42
CA GLU A 127 -46.64 -13.71 38.58
C GLU A 127 -46.10 -13.49 37.16
N ILE A 128 -46.97 -13.67 36.15
CA ILE A 128 -46.62 -13.51 34.73
C ILE A 128 -45.99 -12.12 34.47
N HIS A 129 -46.48 -11.07 35.14
CA HIS A 129 -45.98 -9.71 34.94
C HIS A 129 -44.52 -9.54 35.43
N GLN A 130 -44.10 -10.25 36.49
CA GLN A 130 -42.72 -10.23 36.99
C GLN A 130 -41.77 -10.89 35.99
N VAL A 131 -42.15 -12.06 35.48
CA VAL A 131 -41.37 -12.81 34.49
C VAL A 131 -41.27 -12.03 33.18
N VAL A 132 -42.38 -11.49 32.68
CA VAL A 132 -42.41 -10.70 31.43
C VAL A 132 -41.55 -9.45 31.56
N THR A 133 -41.60 -8.75 32.69
CA THR A 133 -40.78 -7.55 32.93
C THR A 133 -39.28 -7.89 32.92
N LEU A 134 -38.87 -8.95 33.62
CA LEU A 134 -37.47 -9.39 33.64
C LEU A 134 -36.98 -9.80 32.25
N VAL A 135 -37.79 -10.56 31.50
CA VAL A 135 -37.47 -10.95 30.12
C VAL A 135 -37.32 -9.73 29.22
N ILE A 136 -38.20 -8.72 29.33
CA ILE A 136 -38.10 -7.48 28.54
C ILE A 136 -36.82 -6.72 28.89
N VAL A 137 -36.49 -6.58 30.17
CA VAL A 137 -35.26 -5.88 30.60
C VAL A 137 -34.02 -6.60 30.10
N CYS A 138 -33.94 -7.93 30.29
CA CYS A 138 -32.85 -8.73 29.76
C CYS A 138 -32.78 -8.59 28.24
N PHE A 139 -33.91 -8.65 27.52
CA PHE A 139 -33.96 -8.49 26.08
C PHE A 139 -33.58 -7.07 25.61
N LEU A 140 -33.89 -6.01 26.35
CA LEU A 140 -33.43 -4.66 26.00
C LEU A 140 -31.92 -4.50 26.15
N ILE A 141 -31.33 -5.15 27.15
CA ILE A 141 -29.88 -5.14 27.40
C ILE A 141 -29.15 -6.05 26.39
N THR A 142 -29.66 -7.27 26.15
CA THR A 142 -28.98 -8.28 25.33
C THR A 142 -29.41 -8.28 23.86
N GLY A 143 -30.62 -7.81 23.55
CA GLY A 143 -31.23 -7.80 22.23
C GLY A 143 -30.44 -7.05 21.17
N PRO A 144 -29.85 -5.86 21.47
CA PRO A 144 -28.94 -5.20 20.55
C PRO A 144 -27.79 -6.10 20.10
N PHE A 145 -27.17 -6.88 21.01
CA PHE A 145 -26.09 -7.80 20.65
C PHE A 145 -26.55 -8.96 19.75
N ILE A 146 -27.79 -9.44 19.93
CA ILE A 146 -28.38 -10.51 19.09
C ILE A 146 -28.68 -9.98 17.67
N MET A 147 -29.15 -8.74 17.56
CA MET A 147 -29.45 -8.10 16.28
C MET A 147 -28.17 -7.69 15.53
N LEU A 148 -27.16 -7.19 16.25
CA LEU A 148 -25.83 -6.89 15.70
C LEU A 148 -25.13 -8.16 15.17
N GLY A 149 -25.27 -9.30 15.85
CA GLY A 149 -24.73 -10.58 15.38
C GLY A 149 -25.45 -11.18 14.16
N SER A 150 -26.70 -10.78 13.89
CA SER A 150 -27.48 -11.28 12.75
C SER A 150 -27.49 -10.34 11.54
N ALA A 151 -27.48 -9.02 11.75
CA ALA A 151 -27.36 -8.03 10.68
C ALA A 151 -25.98 -8.04 9.98
N GLY A 152 -24.92 -8.50 10.67
CA GLY A 152 -23.61 -8.76 10.05
C GLY A 152 -23.56 -9.98 9.12
N SER A 153 -24.58 -10.86 9.17
CA SER A 153 -24.57 -12.13 8.43
C SER A 153 -25.41 -12.14 7.14
N SER A 154 -26.30 -11.16 6.94
CA SER A 154 -27.24 -11.15 5.81
C SER A 154 -26.96 -10.06 4.76
N GLY A 155 -25.74 -9.53 4.71
CA GLY A 155 -25.34 -8.52 3.71
C GLY A 155 -23.87 -8.55 3.29
N ALA A 156 -23.04 -9.44 3.85
CA ALA A 156 -21.64 -9.58 3.47
C ALA A 156 -21.49 -10.39 2.17
N SER A 157 -21.91 -9.79 1.05
CA SER A 157 -21.35 -10.16 -0.24
C SER A 157 -19.86 -9.82 -0.22
N SER A 158 -19.02 -10.86 -0.20
CA SER A 158 -17.70 -10.94 -0.83
C SER A 158 -17.17 -9.59 -1.34
N GLY A 159 -16.46 -8.88 -0.47
CA GLY A 159 -15.75 -7.65 -0.78
C GLY A 159 -14.45 -7.61 -0.01
N SER A 160 -13.45 -8.32 -0.52
CA SER A 160 -12.04 -8.14 -0.17
C SER A 160 -11.68 -6.67 -0.38
N GLY A 161 -11.55 -5.92 0.71
CA GLY A 161 -11.52 -4.47 0.68
C GLY A 161 -10.87 -3.85 1.90
N SER A 162 -9.55 -3.71 1.81
CA SER A 162 -8.78 -2.52 2.20
C SER A 162 -8.81 -2.07 3.67
N GLY A 163 -7.63 -2.17 4.31
CA GLY A 163 -7.32 -1.41 5.52
C GLY A 163 -7.59 0.09 5.40
N GLY A 164 -8.16 0.62 6.48
CA GLY A 164 -8.67 1.98 6.62
C GLY A 164 -10.15 1.96 6.96
N SER A 165 -10.46 2.09 8.26
CA SER A 165 -11.79 2.07 8.90
C SER A 165 -12.57 0.75 8.80
N GLN A 166 -12.29 -0.16 9.72
CA GLN A 166 -13.25 -1.18 10.16
C GLN A 166 -13.68 -0.79 11.58
N GLY A 167 -14.95 -0.46 11.75
CA GLY A 167 -15.54 -0.23 13.07
C GLY A 167 -15.49 -1.51 13.90
N PHE A 168 -15.42 -1.38 15.23
CA PHE A 168 -15.39 -2.47 16.22
C PHE A 168 -16.64 -3.39 16.18
N GLY A 169 -16.72 -4.30 15.22
CA GLY A 169 -17.79 -5.30 15.13
C GLY A 169 -17.50 -6.47 16.08
N LEU A 170 -18.46 -6.86 16.91
CA LEU A 170 -18.37 -8.08 17.70
C LEU A 170 -18.66 -9.30 16.80
N LEU A 171 -17.66 -9.73 16.03
CA LEU A 171 -17.77 -10.83 15.06
C LEU A 171 -16.93 -12.03 15.51
N THR A 172 -17.58 -13.01 16.15
CA THR A 172 -16.96 -14.31 16.49
C THR A 172 -16.65 -15.17 15.24
N THR A 173 -17.10 -14.76 14.06
CA THR A 173 -16.83 -15.41 12.77
C THR A 173 -15.78 -14.70 11.90
N GLU A 174 -15.47 -13.42 12.13
CA GLU A 174 -14.39 -12.73 11.37
C GLU A 174 -12.99 -13.09 11.88
N ALA A 175 -12.84 -13.49 13.14
CA ALA A 175 -11.57 -13.96 13.67
C ALA A 175 -11.02 -15.19 12.89
N ALA A 176 -11.88 -15.93 12.19
CA ALA A 176 -11.50 -17.03 11.31
C ALA A 176 -11.12 -16.57 9.89
N SER A 177 -11.54 -15.38 9.45
CA SER A 177 -11.26 -14.82 8.11
C SER A 177 -10.22 -13.70 8.10
N THR A 178 -9.78 -13.21 9.26
CA THR A 178 -8.70 -12.20 9.40
C THR A 178 -7.39 -12.79 9.92
N GLY A 179 -7.31 -14.12 10.09
CA GLY A 179 -6.08 -14.84 10.41
C GLY A 179 -5.21 -15.07 9.17
N PRO A 180 -3.90 -15.34 9.33
CA PRO A 180 -2.91 -15.41 8.25
C PRO A 180 -3.31 -16.27 7.03
N ASN A 181 -4.03 -17.39 7.26
CA ASN A 181 -4.41 -18.36 6.24
C ASN A 181 -5.57 -17.91 5.31
N GLY A 182 -5.89 -16.61 5.30
CA GLY A 182 -6.90 -15.99 4.44
C GLY A 182 -6.56 -14.57 3.99
N ILE A 183 -5.29 -14.16 4.12
CA ILE A 183 -4.81 -12.80 3.83
C ILE A 183 -4.21 -12.79 2.43
N GLU A 184 -4.46 -11.74 1.66
CA GLU A 184 -3.93 -11.55 0.30
C GLU A 184 -2.38 -11.40 0.22
N TRP A 185 -1.68 -11.60 1.35
CA TRP A 185 -0.23 -11.66 1.49
C TRP A 185 0.33 -13.09 1.57
N ASP A 186 -0.52 -14.09 1.84
CA ASP A 186 -0.11 -15.46 2.16
C ASP A 186 0.77 -16.07 1.05
N SER A 187 0.33 -15.98 -0.20
CA SER A 187 1.06 -16.49 -1.37
C SER A 187 2.47 -15.87 -1.53
N SER A 188 2.63 -14.59 -1.20
CA SER A 188 3.91 -13.90 -1.26
C SER A 188 4.82 -14.21 -0.08
N LEU A 189 4.26 -14.53 1.09
CA LEU A 189 5.03 -14.92 2.27
C LEU A 189 5.46 -16.39 2.20
N GLU A 190 4.59 -17.27 1.69
CA GLU A 190 4.97 -18.64 1.33
C GLU A 190 6.08 -18.63 0.27
N TRP A 191 5.95 -17.77 -0.75
CA TRP A 191 7.02 -17.59 -1.73
C TRP A 191 8.33 -17.13 -1.07
N LEU A 192 8.26 -16.14 -0.18
CA LEU A 192 9.42 -15.61 0.52
C LEU A 192 10.14 -16.71 1.31
N SER A 193 9.40 -17.49 2.11
CA SER A 193 9.96 -18.58 2.91
C SER A 193 10.62 -19.66 2.05
N ASN A 194 9.99 -20.04 0.92
CA ASN A 194 10.45 -21.15 0.09
C ASN A 194 11.48 -20.77 -1.00
N ASN A 195 11.60 -19.49 -1.37
CA ASN A 195 12.40 -19.06 -2.52
C ASN A 195 13.53 -18.10 -2.17
N THR A 196 13.72 -17.79 -0.88
CA THR A 196 14.89 -17.03 -0.40
C THR A 196 15.73 -17.89 0.55
N PRO A 197 17.04 -17.64 0.68
CA PRO A 197 17.90 -18.39 1.62
C PRO A 197 17.42 -18.26 3.06
N GLU A 198 17.66 -19.26 3.89
CA GLU A 198 17.41 -19.12 5.34
C GLU A 198 18.30 -18.02 5.93
N GLU A 199 17.85 -17.42 7.04
CA GLU A 199 18.60 -16.37 7.74
C GLU A 199 19.96 -16.93 8.20
N GLY A 200 21.05 -16.27 7.81
CA GLY A 200 22.42 -16.74 8.07
C GLY A 200 23.07 -17.49 6.90
N GLN A 201 22.33 -17.83 5.84
CA GLN A 201 22.85 -18.59 4.70
C GLN A 201 22.92 -17.81 3.37
N TYR A 202 22.47 -16.55 3.34
CA TYR A 202 22.58 -15.75 2.12
C TYR A 202 24.05 -15.55 1.71
N GLY A 203 24.42 -15.98 0.50
CA GLY A 203 25.81 -16.01 0.01
C GLY A 203 26.74 -16.96 0.78
N HIS A 204 26.20 -17.73 1.72
CA HIS A 204 26.94 -18.63 2.61
C HIS A 204 26.19 -19.96 2.79
N PRO A 205 25.97 -20.75 1.71
CA PRO A 205 25.14 -21.96 1.76
C PRO A 205 25.63 -23.02 2.75
N ASP A 206 26.93 -23.07 3.02
CA ASP A 206 27.53 -24.03 3.95
C ASP A 206 27.47 -23.56 5.42
N ALA A 207 26.94 -22.35 5.69
CA ALA A 207 26.81 -21.83 7.05
C ALA A 207 25.60 -22.46 7.76
N GLU A 208 25.69 -22.58 9.08
CA GLU A 208 24.55 -22.98 9.91
C GLU A 208 23.50 -21.85 9.92
N PRO A 209 22.23 -22.15 9.60
CA PRO A 209 21.16 -21.16 9.63
C PRO A 209 20.90 -20.68 11.06
N MET A 210 20.27 -19.52 11.16
CA MET A 210 19.82 -18.96 12.43
C MET A 210 18.61 -19.76 12.94
N ASP A 211 18.70 -20.25 14.19
CA ASP A 211 17.64 -21.06 14.80
C ASP A 211 16.33 -20.28 14.97
N TYR A 212 15.32 -20.52 14.14
CA TYR A 212 14.03 -19.81 14.23
C TYR A 212 13.37 -19.89 15.63
N TYR A 213 13.42 -21.06 16.27
CA TYR A 213 12.94 -21.28 17.66
C TYR A 213 14.08 -21.29 18.69
N GLY A 214 15.22 -20.70 18.34
CA GLY A 214 16.41 -20.61 19.19
C GLY A 214 16.20 -19.77 20.44
N THR A 215 17.17 -19.84 21.34
CA THR A 215 17.24 -18.95 22.51
C THR A 215 18.20 -17.81 22.23
N TYR A 216 17.72 -16.59 22.40
CA TYR A 216 18.48 -15.37 22.16
C TYR A 216 18.55 -14.53 23.42
N GLU A 217 19.74 -14.02 23.73
CA GLU A 217 19.92 -13.09 24.84
C GLU A 217 19.44 -11.69 24.43
N PRO A 218 18.74 -10.96 25.30
CA PRO A 218 18.37 -9.58 25.03
C PRO A 218 19.61 -8.70 24.84
N THR A 219 19.71 -8.04 23.69
CA THR A 219 20.74 -7.04 23.38
C THR A 219 20.10 -5.71 22.97
N GLU A 220 20.85 -4.61 23.04
CA GLU A 220 20.41 -3.33 22.48
C GLU A 220 20.53 -3.31 20.95
N ASP A 221 21.61 -3.89 20.44
CA ASP A 221 21.88 -4.10 19.01
C ASP A 221 22.33 -5.56 18.86
N TYR A 222 21.61 -6.35 18.06
CA TYR A 222 21.90 -7.77 17.91
C TYR A 222 22.94 -7.95 16.80
N ASP A 223 24.08 -8.57 17.14
CA ASP A 223 25.14 -8.82 16.17
C ASP A 223 24.78 -10.02 15.29
N TYR A 224 24.09 -9.73 14.19
CA TYR A 224 23.71 -10.73 13.19
C TYR A 224 24.95 -11.32 12.52
N LYS A 225 24.96 -12.65 12.38
CA LYS A 225 26.01 -13.35 11.64
C LYS A 225 25.94 -13.01 10.15
N PRO A 226 27.06 -13.12 9.41
CA PRO A 226 27.05 -13.04 7.95
C PRO A 226 25.98 -13.95 7.34
N GLY A 227 25.30 -13.46 6.31
CA GLY A 227 24.21 -14.17 5.63
C GLY A 227 22.81 -13.96 6.22
N ALA A 228 22.69 -13.30 7.39
CA ALA A 228 21.40 -12.78 7.86
C ALA A 228 21.04 -11.48 7.13
N TYR A 229 19.74 -11.24 6.93
CA TYR A 229 19.27 -10.08 6.20
C TYR A 229 17.89 -9.59 6.66
N GLY A 230 17.60 -8.32 6.40
CA GLY A 230 16.28 -7.74 6.65
C GLY A 230 15.33 -7.84 5.45
N VAL A 231 14.04 -7.90 5.73
CA VAL A 231 12.93 -7.72 4.79
C VAL A 231 12.17 -6.45 5.15
N LEU A 232 12.31 -5.41 4.34
CA LEU A 232 11.63 -4.14 4.57
C LEU A 232 10.21 -4.18 4.00
N SER A 233 9.26 -3.82 4.84
CA SER A 233 7.92 -3.45 4.43
C SER A 233 7.39 -2.36 5.36
N TRP A 234 6.13 -1.95 5.18
CA TRP A 234 5.47 -1.13 6.17
C TRP A 234 5.28 -1.90 7.48
N TRP A 235 5.37 -1.21 8.62
CA TRP A 235 5.50 -1.82 9.94
C TRP A 235 4.31 -2.75 10.31
N ASP A 236 3.12 -2.50 9.75
CA ASP A 236 1.93 -3.35 9.93
C ASP A 236 2.19 -4.83 9.57
N TYR A 237 3.10 -5.11 8.62
CA TYR A 237 3.28 -6.44 8.04
C TYR A 237 4.40 -7.26 8.69
N GLY A 238 5.14 -6.68 9.65
CA GLY A 238 6.34 -7.33 10.21
C GLY A 238 6.07 -8.67 10.88
N HIS A 239 4.97 -8.82 11.63
CA HIS A 239 4.64 -10.12 12.22
C HIS A 239 4.34 -11.20 11.18
N TRP A 240 3.73 -10.84 10.04
CA TRP A 240 3.49 -11.80 8.97
C TRP A 240 4.78 -12.23 8.28
N ILE A 241 5.71 -11.29 8.07
CA ILE A 241 7.06 -11.58 7.56
C ILE A 241 7.80 -12.54 8.50
N THR A 242 7.73 -12.32 9.82
CA THR A 242 8.35 -13.23 10.80
C THR A 242 7.69 -14.60 10.85
N VAL A 243 6.35 -14.66 10.89
CA VAL A 243 5.62 -15.91 11.18
C VAL A 243 5.38 -16.76 9.94
N LEU A 244 5.01 -16.14 8.81
CA LEU A 244 4.71 -16.86 7.56
C LEU A 244 5.87 -16.84 6.59
N GLY A 245 6.58 -15.70 6.53
CA GLY A 245 7.76 -15.56 5.69
C GLY A 245 9.00 -16.23 6.28
N GLU A 246 9.01 -16.52 7.58
CA GLU A 246 10.17 -17.00 8.34
C GLU A 246 11.44 -16.17 8.07
N ARG A 247 11.28 -14.85 7.92
CA ARG A 247 12.37 -13.88 7.71
C ARG A 247 12.32 -12.74 8.72
N ILE A 248 13.42 -12.00 8.84
CA ILE A 248 13.54 -10.90 9.80
C ILE A 248 12.96 -9.60 9.20
N PRO A 249 11.87 -9.03 9.74
CA PRO A 249 11.33 -7.77 9.24
C PRO A 249 12.16 -6.57 9.71
N THR A 250 12.44 -5.62 8.82
CA THR A 250 13.10 -4.36 9.17
C THR A 250 12.24 -3.46 10.06
N ALA A 251 10.91 -3.61 9.99
CA ALA A 251 9.95 -2.87 10.80
C ALA A 251 8.77 -3.75 11.22
N ASN A 252 8.22 -3.55 12.42
CA ASN A 252 7.21 -4.46 12.99
C ASN A 252 6.03 -3.76 13.69
N PRO A 253 4.94 -4.49 14.01
CA PRO A 253 3.76 -3.97 14.71
C PRO A 253 3.99 -3.32 16.08
N PHE A 254 5.15 -3.52 16.71
CA PHE A 254 5.56 -2.75 17.89
C PHE A 254 6.06 -1.34 17.54
N GLN A 255 5.97 -0.93 16.27
CA GLN A 255 6.42 0.35 15.70
C GLN A 255 7.95 0.52 15.70
N GLN A 256 8.69 -0.56 15.99
CA GLN A 256 10.13 -0.59 15.81
C GLN A 256 10.44 -0.55 14.31
N GLY A 257 11.43 0.26 13.92
CA GLY A 257 11.80 0.43 12.51
C GLY A 257 10.79 1.19 11.64
N ALA A 258 9.65 1.67 12.19
CA ALA A 258 8.62 2.36 11.42
C ALA A 258 9.14 3.63 10.73
N GLN A 259 10.02 4.39 11.39
CA GLN A 259 10.66 5.58 10.80
C GLN A 259 11.60 5.21 9.66
N LYS A 260 12.48 4.21 9.86
CA LYS A 260 13.38 3.67 8.81
C LYS A 260 12.58 3.21 7.58
N SER A 261 11.46 2.51 7.80
CA SER A 261 10.55 2.09 6.73
C SER A 261 9.89 3.29 6.01
N ALA A 262 9.42 4.29 6.76
CA ALA A 262 8.83 5.50 6.20
C ALA A 262 9.82 6.29 5.34
N ASP A 263 11.03 6.51 5.85
CA ASP A 263 12.09 7.26 5.18
C ASP A 263 12.50 6.57 3.87
N PHE A 264 12.66 5.24 3.90
CA PHE A 264 12.93 4.45 2.70
C PHE A 264 11.81 4.60 1.67
N LEU A 265 10.55 4.34 2.06
CA LEU A 265 9.39 4.32 1.15
C LEU A 265 9.11 5.69 0.52
N LEU A 266 9.42 6.78 1.24
CA LEU A 266 9.22 8.16 0.81
C LEU A 266 10.42 8.76 0.07
N SER A 267 11.60 8.16 0.18
CA SER A 267 12.82 8.68 -0.47
C SER A 267 12.64 8.79 -1.99
N SER A 268 13.11 9.91 -2.55
CA SER A 268 13.10 10.17 -4.00
C SER A 268 14.36 9.70 -4.71
N ASN A 269 15.39 9.29 -3.97
CA ASN A 269 16.71 8.92 -4.47
C ASN A 269 17.03 7.48 -4.06
N GLU A 270 17.47 6.67 -5.02
CA GLU A 270 17.81 5.27 -4.78
C GLU A 270 19.02 5.10 -3.85
N SER A 271 20.06 5.94 -4.01
CA SER A 271 21.25 5.87 -3.17
C SER A 271 20.93 6.26 -1.73
N ASP A 272 20.28 7.41 -1.54
CA ASP A 272 19.88 7.86 -0.19
C ASP A 272 18.92 6.85 0.48
N ALA A 273 17.99 6.25 -0.29
CA ALA A 273 17.13 5.19 0.24
C ALA A 273 17.93 3.95 0.66
N THR A 274 18.93 3.57 -0.15
CA THR A 274 19.75 2.41 0.12
C THR A 274 20.62 2.60 1.35
N ASP A 275 21.21 3.79 1.54
CA ASP A 275 22.05 4.10 2.71
C ASP A 275 21.29 3.98 4.03
N LEU A 276 19.95 4.16 4.04
CA LEU A 276 19.12 3.98 5.24
C LEU A 276 18.98 2.52 5.69
N ILE A 277 19.17 1.60 4.75
CA ILE A 277 18.95 0.15 4.93
C ILE A 277 20.21 -0.68 4.67
N ASP A 278 21.32 0.01 4.42
CA ASP A 278 22.67 -0.54 4.34
C ASP A 278 23.36 -0.38 5.70
N GLY A 279 24.12 -1.39 6.13
CA GLY A 279 24.74 -1.40 7.46
C GLY A 279 24.96 -2.81 7.98
N ASN A 280 25.21 -2.94 9.29
CA ASN A 280 25.38 -4.25 9.94
C ASN A 280 24.09 -5.10 9.82
N GLU A 281 22.93 -4.44 9.90
CA GLU A 281 21.60 -5.01 9.67
C GLU A 281 21.11 -4.75 8.24
N SER A 282 21.83 -5.29 7.25
CA SER A 282 21.52 -4.99 5.85
C SER A 282 20.16 -5.58 5.43
N THR A 283 19.31 -4.76 4.81
CA THR A 283 18.05 -5.23 4.21
C THR A 283 18.32 -5.73 2.79
N ARG A 284 17.84 -6.95 2.49
CA ARG A 284 17.96 -7.57 1.17
C ARG A 284 16.68 -7.47 0.36
N TYR A 285 15.52 -7.61 0.99
CA TYR A 285 14.24 -7.63 0.29
C TYR A 285 13.36 -6.45 0.69
N VAL A 286 12.55 -6.00 -0.25
CA VAL A 286 11.52 -4.98 -0.03
C VAL A 286 10.18 -5.51 -0.52
N MET A 287 9.21 -5.61 0.38
CA MET A 287 7.84 -6.00 0.04
C MET A 287 6.93 -4.77 0.08
N VAL A 288 6.30 -4.45 -1.05
CA VAL A 288 5.40 -3.30 -1.19
C VAL A 288 4.02 -3.80 -1.61
N ASP A 289 2.99 -3.38 -0.87
CA ASP A 289 1.60 -3.64 -1.25
C ASP A 289 0.92 -2.41 -1.86
N TRP A 290 -0.25 -2.67 -2.43
CA TRP A 290 -1.06 -1.64 -3.03
C TRP A 290 -1.53 -0.57 -2.03
N GLN A 291 -1.66 -0.90 -0.73
CA GLN A 291 -2.23 0.00 0.27
C GLN A 291 -1.32 1.20 0.56
N ILE A 292 0.00 1.00 0.57
CA ILE A 292 0.99 2.06 0.79
C ILE A 292 1.13 2.99 -0.42
N VAL A 293 0.72 2.52 -1.59
CA VAL A 293 0.78 3.23 -2.88
C VAL A 293 -0.51 3.97 -3.18
N SER A 294 -1.67 3.41 -2.81
CA SER A 294 -2.97 3.98 -3.11
C SER A 294 -3.34 5.14 -2.20
N ILE A 295 -3.57 6.31 -2.80
CA ILE A 295 -4.06 7.55 -2.16
C ILE A 295 -5.37 7.38 -1.36
N TYR A 296 -6.09 6.27 -1.56
CA TYR A 296 -7.35 5.93 -0.89
C TYR A 296 -7.18 4.97 0.30
N SER A 297 -5.96 4.56 0.63
CA SER A 297 -5.66 3.67 1.77
C SER A 297 -4.55 4.26 2.65
N LYS A 298 -3.47 3.51 2.93
CA LYS A 298 -2.39 3.88 3.87
C LYS A 298 -1.41 4.93 3.34
N TYR A 299 -1.66 5.53 2.19
CA TYR A 299 -0.76 6.48 1.51
C TYR A 299 -0.16 7.59 2.36
N GLY A 300 -0.97 8.18 3.24
CA GLY A 300 -0.55 9.29 4.09
C GLY A 300 0.20 8.85 5.34
N ALA A 301 0.13 7.57 5.74
CA ALA A 301 0.69 7.11 6.99
C ALA A 301 2.22 7.28 7.07
N PRO A 302 3.03 6.90 6.05
CA PRO A 302 4.48 7.11 6.11
C PRO A 302 4.89 8.55 6.38
N THR A 303 4.14 9.56 5.89
CA THR A 303 4.47 10.98 6.09
C THR A 303 4.42 11.43 7.56
N GLN A 304 3.79 10.64 8.43
CA GLN A 304 3.67 10.94 9.86
C GLN A 304 4.74 10.23 10.70
N PHE A 305 5.54 9.37 10.06
CA PHE A 305 6.66 8.65 10.66
C PHE A 305 8.00 9.02 10.00
N GLU A 306 8.01 9.93 9.03
CA GLU A 306 9.25 10.41 8.41
C GLU A 306 10.12 11.12 9.45
N SER A 307 11.39 10.76 9.53
CA SER A 307 12.25 11.15 10.66
C SER A 307 12.46 12.66 10.80
N ASN A 308 12.40 13.42 9.70
CA ASN A 308 12.69 14.85 9.69
C ASN A 308 11.45 15.75 9.64
N ASP A 309 10.23 15.18 9.59
CA ASP A 309 8.97 15.91 9.40
C ASP A 309 8.99 16.90 8.19
N THR A 310 9.77 16.59 7.16
CA THR A 310 9.97 17.40 5.95
C THR A 310 9.01 17.04 4.82
N ILE A 311 8.44 15.83 4.86
CA ILE A 311 7.55 15.33 3.81
C ILE A 311 6.14 15.21 4.37
N SER A 312 5.23 16.03 3.84
CA SER A 312 3.81 15.99 4.17
C SER A 312 2.98 15.33 3.07
N LYS A 313 1.74 14.95 3.38
CA LYS A 313 0.77 14.46 2.37
C LYS A 313 0.57 15.47 1.23
N SER A 314 0.62 16.77 1.52
CA SER A 314 0.47 17.84 0.53
C SER A 314 1.63 17.95 -0.46
N ASP A 315 2.82 17.48 -0.10
CA ASP A 315 3.97 17.45 -1.02
C ASP A 315 3.83 16.34 -2.06
N LEU A 316 3.01 15.35 -1.76
CA LEU A 316 2.83 14.13 -2.55
C LEU A 316 1.55 14.15 -3.38
N VAL A 317 0.49 14.79 -2.88
CA VAL A 317 -0.79 14.94 -3.58
C VAL A 317 -1.45 16.28 -3.28
N PHE A 318 -2.27 16.78 -4.20
CA PHE A 318 -3.14 17.92 -3.96
C PHE A 318 -4.59 17.62 -4.33
N PRO A 319 -5.59 18.21 -3.63
CA PRO A 319 -6.99 18.01 -3.97
C PRO A 319 -7.39 18.76 -5.25
N LEU A 320 -8.20 18.10 -6.08
CA LEU A 320 -8.86 18.68 -7.25
C LEU A 320 -10.37 18.71 -7.00
N TYR A 321 -11.00 19.84 -7.33
CA TYR A 321 -12.41 20.12 -7.04
C TYR A 321 -13.22 20.27 -8.33
N GLN A 322 -14.54 20.16 -8.20
CA GLN A 322 -15.51 20.53 -9.22
C GLN A 322 -16.59 21.42 -8.60
N SER A 323 -17.11 22.39 -9.36
CA SER A 323 -18.26 23.18 -8.93
C SER A 323 -19.55 22.35 -8.99
N THR A 324 -20.38 22.45 -7.95
CA THR A 324 -21.73 21.87 -7.93
C THR A 324 -22.76 22.83 -8.54
N GLU A 325 -23.92 22.33 -8.94
CA GLU A 325 -25.05 23.16 -9.42
C GLU A 325 -25.48 24.24 -8.41
N GLU A 326 -25.35 23.96 -7.11
CA GLU A 326 -25.66 24.90 -6.02
C GLU A 326 -24.56 25.97 -5.78
N GLY A 327 -23.53 26.03 -6.62
CA GLY A 327 -22.43 26.99 -6.50
C GLY A 327 -21.39 26.67 -5.42
N SER A 328 -21.48 25.50 -4.78
CA SER A 328 -20.47 24.96 -3.87
C SER A 328 -19.34 24.22 -4.63
N TYR A 329 -18.30 23.78 -3.92
CA TYR A 329 -17.20 23.01 -4.51
C TYR A 329 -17.07 21.66 -3.80
N GLN A 330 -17.04 20.59 -4.59
CA GLN A 330 -16.83 19.23 -4.11
C GLN A 330 -15.46 18.70 -4.56
N ARG A 331 -14.71 18.07 -3.65
CA ARG A 331 -13.43 17.43 -4.00
C ARG A 331 -13.72 16.16 -4.78
N ILE A 332 -13.24 16.07 -6.01
CA ILE A 332 -13.44 14.89 -6.85
C ILE A 332 -12.34 13.85 -6.64
N THR A 333 -11.08 14.28 -6.46
CA THR A 333 -9.94 13.37 -6.27
C THR A 333 -8.71 14.07 -5.68
N TYR A 334 -7.68 13.29 -5.38
CA TYR A 334 -6.33 13.76 -5.13
C TYR A 334 -5.46 13.49 -6.35
N VAL A 335 -4.75 14.52 -6.81
CA VAL A 335 -3.83 14.45 -7.94
C VAL A 335 -2.41 14.26 -7.40
N PRO A 336 -1.66 13.24 -7.85
CA PRO A 336 -0.26 13.06 -7.47
C PRO A 336 0.62 14.21 -7.97
N THR A 337 1.65 14.56 -7.20
CA THR A 337 2.71 15.48 -7.63
C THR A 337 3.85 14.72 -8.31
N GLN A 338 4.83 15.41 -8.88
CA GLN A 338 6.05 14.76 -9.38
C GLN A 338 6.77 13.95 -8.28
N ARG A 339 6.83 14.49 -7.05
CA ARG A 339 7.44 13.83 -5.89
C ARG A 339 6.79 12.48 -5.54
N HIS A 340 5.50 12.31 -5.81
CA HIS A 340 4.84 11.01 -5.67
C HIS A 340 5.53 9.96 -6.53
N TYR A 341 5.73 10.24 -7.82
CA TYR A 341 6.33 9.29 -8.77
C TYR A 341 7.80 9.01 -8.50
N GLU A 342 8.50 9.95 -7.87
CA GLU A 342 9.90 9.81 -7.47
C GLU A 342 10.09 8.93 -6.24
N SER A 343 9.05 8.79 -5.39
CA SER A 343 9.17 8.00 -4.16
C SER A 343 9.44 6.51 -4.43
N MET A 344 10.30 5.89 -3.62
CA MET A 344 10.68 4.47 -3.76
C MET A 344 9.48 3.55 -3.83
N ARG A 345 8.42 3.78 -3.03
CA ARG A 345 7.20 2.95 -3.09
C ARG A 345 6.55 2.95 -4.48
N ILE A 346 6.57 4.06 -5.21
CA ILE A 346 5.98 4.15 -6.56
C ILE A 346 6.95 3.60 -7.60
N ARG A 347 8.24 3.93 -7.49
CA ARG A 347 9.29 3.40 -8.37
C ARG A 347 9.35 1.87 -8.31
N LEU A 348 9.24 1.30 -7.12
CA LEU A 348 9.14 -0.15 -6.91
C LEU A 348 7.78 -0.66 -7.40
N TYR A 349 6.68 -0.29 -6.74
CA TYR A 349 5.39 -0.94 -6.97
C TYR A 349 4.79 -0.64 -8.34
N SER A 350 4.63 0.63 -8.71
CA SER A 350 3.93 1.01 -9.94
C SER A 350 4.76 0.79 -11.20
N PHE A 351 6.08 0.93 -11.09
CA PHE A 351 7.01 0.94 -12.24
C PHE A 351 7.94 -0.27 -12.30
N ASN A 352 7.92 -1.17 -11.31
CA ASN A 352 8.80 -2.34 -11.23
C ASN A 352 10.29 -1.99 -11.35
N GLY A 353 10.68 -0.80 -10.89
CA GLY A 353 12.03 -0.26 -11.01
C GLY A 353 12.40 0.28 -12.41
N SER A 354 11.53 0.21 -13.41
CA SER A 354 11.81 0.75 -14.75
C SER A 354 11.87 2.27 -14.77
N ALA A 355 12.69 2.83 -15.67
CA ALA A 355 12.55 4.22 -16.07
C ALA A 355 11.17 4.48 -16.69
N VAL A 356 10.62 5.68 -16.45
CA VAL A 356 9.32 6.12 -16.99
C VAL A 356 9.48 7.49 -17.63
N GLU A 357 9.06 7.59 -18.88
CA GLU A 357 9.01 8.85 -19.62
C GLU A 357 7.69 9.58 -19.40
N PRO A 358 7.71 10.93 -19.36
CA PRO A 358 6.48 11.69 -19.43
C PRO A 358 5.80 11.47 -20.78
N LYS A 359 4.47 11.48 -20.77
CA LYS A 359 3.62 11.37 -21.98
C LYS A 359 3.07 12.74 -22.37
N PRO A 360 2.72 12.98 -23.65
CA PRO A 360 2.15 14.24 -24.11
C PRO A 360 0.67 14.36 -23.69
N THR A 361 0.43 14.24 -22.40
CA THR A 361 -0.88 14.35 -21.74
C THR A 361 -0.76 15.47 -20.72
N VAL A 362 -1.74 16.36 -20.66
CA VAL A 362 -1.77 17.49 -19.74
C VAL A 362 -3.00 17.38 -18.86
N LEU A 363 -2.82 17.60 -17.56
CA LEU A 363 -3.89 17.85 -16.63
C LEU A 363 -4.08 19.37 -16.49
N ASP A 364 -5.31 19.81 -16.73
CA ASP A 364 -5.74 21.20 -16.71
C ASP A 364 -6.71 21.48 -15.56
N TRP A 365 -6.60 22.65 -14.97
CA TRP A 365 -7.45 23.13 -13.87
C TRP A 365 -7.40 24.66 -13.77
N GLU A 366 -8.44 25.24 -13.21
CA GLU A 366 -8.48 26.66 -12.85
C GLU A 366 -8.14 26.85 -11.36
N THR A 367 -7.49 27.96 -11.01
CA THR A 367 -7.31 28.35 -9.61
C THR A 367 -8.41 29.32 -9.20
N ARG A 368 -9.23 28.94 -8.21
CA ARG A 368 -10.32 29.76 -7.66
C ARG A 368 -10.02 30.13 -6.21
N GLN A 369 -10.30 31.38 -5.85
CA GLN A 369 -10.26 31.83 -4.46
C GLN A 369 -11.63 31.61 -3.83
N VAL A 370 -11.70 30.85 -2.73
CA VAL A 370 -12.93 30.57 -2.00
C VAL A 370 -12.78 30.96 -0.55
N ARG A 371 -13.89 31.34 0.09
CA ARG A 371 -13.91 31.65 1.51
C ARG A 371 -14.24 30.37 2.28
N SER A 372 -13.28 29.90 3.06
CA SER A 372 -13.44 28.73 3.92
C SER A 372 -14.46 29.01 5.04
N ALA A 373 -14.97 27.94 5.67
CA ALA A 373 -15.94 28.02 6.77
C ALA A 373 -15.44 28.83 7.98
N ASN A 374 -14.12 28.95 8.13
CA ASN A 374 -13.44 29.78 9.14
C ASN A 374 -13.27 31.27 8.72
N GLY A 375 -13.79 31.67 7.55
CA GLY A 375 -13.77 33.03 7.03
C GLY A 375 -12.49 33.41 6.26
N GLU A 376 -11.53 32.51 6.15
CA GLU A 376 -10.24 32.68 5.45
C GLU A 376 -10.37 32.47 3.94
N THR A 377 -9.65 33.25 3.14
CA THR A 377 -9.60 33.06 1.68
C THR A 377 -8.53 32.02 1.34
N ILE A 378 -8.95 30.90 0.76
CA ILE A 378 -8.07 29.82 0.30
C ILE A 378 -8.14 29.66 -1.21
N SER A 379 -7.02 29.26 -1.82
CA SER A 379 -6.96 28.93 -3.24
C SER A 379 -7.22 27.44 -3.46
N ILE A 380 -8.21 27.11 -4.28
CA ILE A 380 -8.54 25.74 -4.68
C ILE A 380 -8.31 25.54 -6.17
N ARG A 381 -7.97 24.30 -6.56
CA ARG A 381 -7.84 23.88 -7.95
C ARG A 381 -9.14 23.23 -8.39
N VAL A 382 -9.78 23.76 -9.41
CA VAL A 382 -11.09 23.32 -9.88
C VAL A 382 -10.94 22.85 -11.31
N VAL A 383 -11.56 21.73 -11.67
CA VAL A 383 -11.61 21.30 -13.08
C VAL A 383 -12.24 22.40 -13.94
N PRO A 384 -11.79 22.59 -15.19
CA PRO A 384 -12.42 23.52 -16.10
C PRO A 384 -13.91 23.20 -16.29
N GLY A 385 -14.73 24.22 -16.55
CA GLY A 385 -16.16 24.01 -16.83
C GLY A 385 -16.38 23.24 -18.13
N GLU A 386 -17.57 22.66 -18.32
CA GLU A 386 -17.88 21.80 -19.48
C GLU A 386 -17.57 22.46 -20.84
N ASP A 387 -17.76 23.78 -20.94
CA ASP A 387 -17.50 24.57 -22.14
C ASP A 387 -16.00 24.66 -22.52
N GLN A 388 -15.09 24.39 -21.58
CA GLN A 388 -13.63 24.43 -21.80
C GLN A 388 -13.03 23.04 -22.13
N GLY A 389 -13.87 22.01 -22.21
CA GLY A 389 -13.49 20.64 -22.53
C GLY A 389 -12.98 19.85 -21.32
N PRO A 390 -12.55 18.60 -21.54
CA PRO A 390 -12.13 17.71 -20.46
C PRO A 390 -10.87 18.22 -19.75
N PRO A 391 -10.73 17.98 -18.42
CA PRO A 391 -9.55 18.38 -17.66
C PRO A 391 -8.28 17.62 -18.09
N VAL A 392 -8.39 16.47 -18.74
CA VAL A 392 -7.26 15.72 -19.28
C VAL A 392 -7.19 15.92 -20.78
N LYS A 393 -6.08 16.48 -21.27
CA LYS A 393 -5.86 16.85 -22.68
C LYS A 393 -4.70 16.05 -23.26
N GLN A 394 -4.92 15.38 -24.39
CA GLN A 394 -3.87 14.64 -25.12
C GLN A 394 -3.32 15.49 -26.26
N PHE A 395 -2.01 15.43 -26.47
CA PHE A 395 -1.29 16.15 -27.53
C PHE A 395 -0.49 15.16 -28.39
N ASP A 396 -0.16 15.58 -29.61
CA ASP A 396 0.60 14.77 -30.57
C ASP A 396 2.05 14.52 -30.11
N ASN A 397 2.63 15.48 -29.37
CA ASN A 397 4.00 15.36 -28.91
C ASN A 397 4.27 16.20 -27.66
N MET A 398 5.41 15.92 -27.01
CA MET A 398 5.82 16.58 -25.77
C MET A 398 6.04 18.09 -25.93
N SER A 399 6.50 18.54 -27.10
CA SER A 399 6.71 19.97 -27.36
C SER A 399 5.39 20.74 -27.37
N ALA A 400 4.36 20.21 -28.02
CA ALA A 400 3.03 20.80 -28.03
C ALA A 400 2.39 20.82 -26.63
N ALA A 401 2.50 19.72 -25.88
CA ALA A 401 2.01 19.64 -24.50
C ALA A 401 2.69 20.68 -23.58
N ARG A 402 4.02 20.83 -23.70
CA ARG A 402 4.79 21.83 -22.92
C ARG A 402 4.44 23.26 -23.31
N GLU A 403 4.21 23.53 -24.59
CA GLU A 403 3.81 24.85 -25.05
C GLU A 403 2.41 25.22 -24.53
N PHE A 404 1.47 24.27 -24.55
CA PHE A 404 0.15 24.48 -23.94
C PHE A 404 0.26 24.84 -22.46
N VAL A 405 1.00 24.05 -21.68
CA VAL A 405 1.20 24.29 -20.24
C VAL A 405 1.82 25.65 -19.97
N LYS A 406 2.75 26.08 -20.83
CA LYS A 406 3.39 27.40 -20.74
C LYS A 406 2.41 28.55 -21.02
N GLN A 407 1.46 28.36 -21.93
CA GLN A 407 0.48 29.38 -22.30
C GLN A 407 -0.67 29.48 -21.29
N ASP A 408 -1.17 28.36 -20.81
CA ASP A 408 -2.30 28.29 -19.88
C ASP A 408 -1.92 28.71 -18.45
N GLY A 409 -0.75 28.29 -17.97
CA GLY A 409 -0.18 28.70 -16.68
C GLY A 409 -0.70 27.94 -15.46
N SER A 410 -1.91 27.37 -15.51
CA SER A 410 -2.47 26.56 -14.42
C SER A 410 -2.36 25.06 -14.64
N SER A 411 -2.26 24.58 -15.87
CA SER A 411 -2.10 23.16 -16.22
C SER A 411 -0.69 22.59 -16.00
N ARG A 412 -0.55 21.26 -16.02
CA ARG A 412 0.74 20.55 -15.92
C ARG A 412 0.77 19.31 -16.81
N VAL A 413 1.93 18.99 -17.38
CA VAL A 413 2.15 17.73 -18.11
C VAL A 413 2.07 16.55 -17.13
N GLY A 414 1.43 15.46 -17.53
CA GLY A 414 1.29 14.25 -16.71
C GLY A 414 0.35 14.46 -15.52
N LEU A 415 0.75 13.95 -14.36
CA LEU A 415 0.01 13.93 -13.09
C LEU A 415 -1.31 13.15 -13.13
N VAL A 416 -1.52 12.34 -14.16
CA VAL A 416 -2.71 11.48 -14.32
C VAL A 416 -2.28 10.02 -14.29
N GLY A 417 -2.86 9.25 -13.37
CA GLY A 417 -2.54 7.83 -13.22
C GLY A 417 -1.06 7.59 -12.95
N ASN A 418 -0.41 6.81 -13.81
CA ASN A 418 1.02 6.48 -13.73
C ASN A 418 1.88 7.33 -14.69
N MET A 419 1.48 8.58 -14.95
CA MET A 419 2.16 9.47 -15.89
C MET A 419 2.84 10.63 -15.15
N PRO A 420 4.17 10.58 -14.96
CA PRO A 420 4.90 11.67 -14.31
C PRO A 420 5.00 12.91 -15.22
N SER A 421 5.27 14.07 -14.62
CA SER A 421 5.55 15.31 -15.37
C SER A 421 6.95 15.32 -15.97
N GLU A 422 7.89 14.68 -15.27
CA GLU A 422 9.29 14.56 -15.66
C GLU A 422 9.73 13.10 -15.70
N ARG A 423 10.88 12.83 -16.31
CA ARG A 423 11.41 11.47 -16.41
C ARG A 423 11.72 10.92 -15.02
N ILE A 424 11.28 9.70 -14.73
CA ILE A 424 11.66 8.94 -13.55
C ILE A 424 12.83 8.01 -13.92
N PRO A 425 13.99 8.10 -13.25
CA PRO A 425 15.10 7.21 -13.52
C PRO A 425 14.81 5.78 -13.04
N ALA A 426 15.34 4.80 -13.77
CA ALA A 426 15.31 3.40 -13.38
C ALA A 426 16.02 3.17 -12.02
N LEU A 427 15.56 2.17 -11.27
CA LEU A 427 16.30 1.63 -10.14
C LEU A 427 17.38 0.69 -10.68
N LYS A 428 18.61 0.85 -10.21
CA LYS A 428 19.79 0.10 -10.66
C LYS A 428 20.09 -1.12 -9.80
N HIS A 429 19.59 -1.12 -8.56
CA HIS A 429 19.90 -2.08 -7.52
C HIS A 429 18.67 -2.78 -6.96
N TYR A 430 17.49 -2.57 -7.53
CA TYR A 430 16.26 -3.25 -7.10
C TYR A 430 15.58 -3.91 -8.29
N ARG A 431 15.28 -5.20 -8.16
CA ARG A 431 14.55 -5.98 -9.16
C ARG A 431 13.32 -6.64 -8.55
N LEU A 432 12.22 -6.68 -9.29
CA LEU A 432 11.06 -7.47 -8.93
C LEU A 432 11.41 -8.95 -9.06
N VAL A 433 11.28 -9.72 -7.98
CA VAL A 433 11.56 -11.17 -7.97
C VAL A 433 10.29 -12.00 -7.86
N HIS A 434 9.22 -11.42 -7.30
CA HIS A 434 7.92 -12.05 -7.16
C HIS A 434 6.79 -11.02 -7.12
N GLY A 435 5.62 -11.38 -7.66
CA GLY A 435 4.37 -10.67 -7.45
C GLY A 435 3.27 -11.67 -7.09
N SER A 436 2.41 -11.31 -6.14
CA SER A 436 1.30 -12.16 -5.68
C SER A 436 0.36 -12.54 -6.82
N GLN A 437 -0.35 -13.66 -6.65
CA GLN A 437 -1.43 -14.05 -7.56
C GLN A 437 -2.66 -13.15 -7.35
N GLU A 438 -2.90 -12.76 -6.11
CA GLU A 438 -3.95 -11.85 -5.69
C GLU A 438 -3.76 -10.49 -6.38
N ARG A 439 -4.88 -9.91 -6.83
CA ARG A 439 -4.89 -8.68 -7.62
C ARG A 439 -5.33 -7.52 -6.75
N GLY A 440 -4.56 -6.44 -6.78
CA GLY A 440 -4.94 -5.20 -6.16
C GLY A 440 -6.19 -4.59 -6.82
N PRO A 441 -6.76 -3.54 -6.22
CA PRO A 441 -7.93 -2.85 -6.77
C PRO A 441 -7.70 -2.23 -8.16
N SER A 442 -8.78 -1.95 -8.89
CA SER A 442 -8.72 -1.38 -10.24
C SER A 442 -8.00 -0.02 -10.32
N TYR A 443 -8.09 0.80 -9.28
CA TYR A 443 -7.41 2.10 -9.21
C TYR A 443 -5.89 2.02 -9.04
N VAL A 444 -5.33 0.84 -8.76
CA VAL A 444 -3.89 0.55 -8.90
C VAL A 444 -3.60 -0.28 -10.16
N ASN A 445 -4.46 -0.17 -11.18
CA ASN A 445 -4.41 -0.93 -12.43
C ASN A 445 -4.49 -2.44 -12.24
N GLY A 446 -5.08 -2.89 -11.14
CA GLY A 446 -5.19 -4.31 -10.82
C GLY A 446 -3.87 -5.01 -10.54
N GLN A 447 -2.74 -4.30 -10.40
CA GLN A 447 -1.41 -4.91 -10.20
C GLN A 447 -1.38 -5.93 -9.05
N PRO A 448 -0.40 -6.85 -8.99
CA PRO A 448 -0.26 -7.79 -7.87
C PRO A 448 -0.44 -7.11 -6.52
N TRP A 449 -1.25 -7.71 -5.64
CA TRP A 449 -1.57 -7.20 -4.31
C TRP A 449 -0.30 -6.86 -3.53
N VAL A 450 0.68 -7.77 -3.57
CA VAL A 450 2.03 -7.60 -3.00
C VAL A 450 3.07 -7.83 -4.09
N LYS A 451 4.14 -7.04 -4.02
CA LYS A 451 5.33 -7.22 -4.85
C LYS A 451 6.58 -7.31 -3.98
N THR A 452 7.39 -8.33 -4.21
CA THR A 452 8.67 -8.54 -3.54
C THR A 452 9.80 -8.17 -4.47
N PHE A 453 10.66 -7.27 -4.00
CA PHE A 453 11.85 -6.81 -4.67
C PHE A 453 13.08 -7.29 -3.92
N GLU A 454 14.13 -7.60 -4.66
CA GLU A 454 15.43 -7.93 -4.12
C GLU A 454 16.41 -6.80 -4.44
N ARG A 455 17.19 -6.40 -3.44
CA ARG A 455 18.32 -5.51 -3.58
C ARG A 455 19.52 -6.30 -4.10
N VAL A 456 20.10 -5.89 -5.23
CA VAL A 456 21.23 -6.55 -5.88
C VAL A 456 22.35 -5.56 -6.22
N PRO A 457 23.63 -5.99 -6.25
CA PRO A 457 24.70 -5.18 -6.81
C PRO A 457 24.41 -4.72 -8.24
N GLY A 458 23.80 -5.59 -9.05
CA GLY A 458 23.49 -5.32 -10.44
C GLY A 458 24.69 -5.54 -11.36
N ALA A 459 24.43 -5.98 -12.59
CA ALA A 459 25.47 -6.26 -13.56
C ALA A 459 26.03 -4.96 -14.15
N THR A 460 27.35 -4.82 -14.19
CA THR A 460 28.00 -3.69 -14.85
C THR A 460 28.07 -3.92 -16.35
N VAL A 461 27.54 -2.97 -17.11
CA VAL A 461 27.64 -2.92 -18.57
C VAL A 461 28.53 -1.75 -18.97
N ASN A 462 29.56 -2.04 -19.75
CA ASN A 462 30.36 -1.02 -20.43
C ASN A 462 30.13 -1.15 -21.93
N GLY A 463 29.80 -0.05 -22.59
CA GLY A 463 29.57 -0.09 -24.01
C GLY A 463 30.00 1.15 -24.75
N THR A 464 29.92 1.05 -26.07
CA THR A 464 30.25 2.13 -26.99
C THR A 464 29.09 2.42 -27.93
N ALA A 465 28.89 3.68 -28.25
CA ALA A 465 27.90 4.18 -29.20
C ALA A 465 28.33 5.56 -29.73
N SER A 466 27.51 6.18 -30.59
CA SER A 466 27.75 7.55 -31.05
C SER A 466 28.01 8.51 -29.87
N PRO A 467 29.01 9.41 -29.95
CA PRO A 467 29.29 10.38 -28.88
C PRO A 467 28.08 11.23 -28.51
N ASN A 468 27.96 11.58 -27.22
CA ASN A 468 26.91 12.43 -26.66
C ASN A 468 25.45 11.99 -26.97
N THR A 469 25.23 10.68 -27.14
CA THR A 469 23.93 10.08 -27.48
C THR A 469 23.35 9.34 -26.27
N ASN A 470 22.02 9.29 -26.17
CA ASN A 470 21.34 8.55 -25.12
C ASN A 470 21.14 7.08 -25.55
N VAL A 471 21.76 6.15 -24.82
CA VAL A 471 21.59 4.71 -24.99
C VAL A 471 20.48 4.23 -24.07
N THR A 472 19.56 3.43 -24.60
CA THR A 472 18.49 2.80 -23.83
C THR A 472 18.67 1.29 -23.81
N ALA A 473 18.79 0.71 -22.62
CA ALA A 473 18.70 -0.73 -22.42
C ALA A 473 17.25 -1.09 -22.05
N SER A 474 16.70 -2.11 -22.71
CA SER A 474 15.35 -2.61 -22.43
C SER A 474 15.33 -4.14 -22.33
N VAL A 475 14.56 -4.68 -21.39
CA VAL A 475 14.28 -6.12 -21.29
C VAL A 475 12.82 -6.35 -20.92
N THR A 476 12.20 -7.35 -21.55
CA THR A 476 10.84 -7.76 -21.21
C THR A 476 10.89 -8.83 -20.13
N MET A 477 10.17 -8.60 -19.04
CA MET A 477 10.09 -9.45 -17.86
C MET A 477 8.69 -10.05 -17.75
N ARG A 478 8.61 -11.31 -17.32
CA ARG A 478 7.35 -12.03 -17.12
C ARG A 478 7.07 -12.26 -15.64
N ILE A 479 5.84 -11.98 -15.21
CA ILE A 479 5.33 -12.29 -13.88
C ILE A 479 4.46 -13.56 -14.01
N PRO A 480 4.96 -14.74 -13.61
CA PRO A 480 4.28 -16.00 -13.90
C PRO A 480 2.93 -16.15 -13.18
N THR A 481 2.79 -15.60 -11.97
CA THR A 481 1.57 -15.69 -11.15
C THR A 481 0.36 -15.02 -11.76
N THR A 482 0.56 -13.94 -12.54
CA THR A 482 -0.52 -13.19 -13.21
C THR A 482 -0.49 -13.35 -14.73
N ASN A 483 0.51 -14.04 -15.26
CA ASN A 483 0.80 -14.15 -16.70
C ASN A 483 0.96 -12.79 -17.42
N GLU A 484 1.34 -11.76 -16.67
CA GLU A 484 1.61 -10.43 -17.21
C GLU A 484 3.08 -10.26 -17.58
N THR A 485 3.35 -9.29 -18.44
CA THR A 485 4.71 -8.86 -18.75
C THR A 485 4.86 -7.36 -18.53
N PHE A 486 6.07 -6.93 -18.16
CA PHE A 486 6.46 -5.53 -18.15
C PHE A 486 7.81 -5.35 -18.83
N VAL A 487 8.13 -4.13 -19.24
CA VAL A 487 9.43 -3.81 -19.85
C VAL A 487 10.21 -2.96 -18.88
N TYR A 488 11.36 -3.46 -18.41
CA TYR A 488 12.34 -2.67 -17.69
C TYR A 488 13.15 -1.86 -18.70
N ARG A 489 13.30 -0.55 -18.44
CA ARG A 489 14.11 0.37 -19.24
C ARG A 489 15.09 1.13 -18.37
N GLN A 490 16.30 1.33 -18.88
CA GLN A 490 17.32 2.16 -18.27
C GLN A 490 18.07 2.97 -19.33
N HIS A 491 18.61 4.11 -18.93
CA HIS A 491 19.30 5.03 -19.81
C HIS A 491 20.72 5.33 -19.32
N ALA A 492 21.63 5.53 -20.27
CA ALA A 492 22.94 6.12 -20.03
C ALA A 492 23.29 7.04 -21.19
N GLN A 493 24.00 8.13 -20.90
CA GLN A 493 24.53 9.02 -21.92
C GLN A 493 25.98 8.62 -22.23
N THR A 494 26.33 8.60 -23.52
CA THR A 494 27.73 8.42 -23.91
C THR A 494 28.54 9.69 -23.69
N ASP A 495 29.82 9.52 -23.37
CA ASP A 495 30.79 10.60 -23.31
C ASP A 495 31.22 11.09 -24.71
N ALA A 496 32.19 12.02 -24.74
CA ALA A 496 32.74 12.57 -25.98
C ALA A 496 33.50 11.53 -26.83
N GLN A 497 33.88 10.40 -26.24
CA GLN A 497 34.53 9.26 -26.88
C GLN A 497 33.53 8.15 -27.23
N GLY A 498 32.23 8.38 -27.01
CA GLY A 498 31.19 7.39 -27.29
C GLY A 498 31.07 6.29 -26.25
N GLN A 499 31.78 6.35 -25.12
CA GLN A 499 31.71 5.33 -24.07
C GLN A 499 30.52 5.59 -23.13
N PHE A 500 29.85 4.53 -22.69
CA PHE A 500 28.84 4.59 -21.64
C PHE A 500 29.02 3.45 -20.64
N ALA A 501 28.56 3.67 -19.41
CA ALA A 501 28.45 2.65 -18.39
C ALA A 501 27.04 2.67 -17.77
N MET A 502 26.50 1.49 -17.46
CA MET A 502 25.23 1.35 -16.75
C MET A 502 25.20 0.09 -15.89
N THR A 503 24.39 0.10 -14.84
CA THR A 503 24.19 -1.04 -13.93
C THR A 503 22.79 -1.60 -14.12
N LEU A 504 22.66 -2.88 -14.45
CA LEU A 504 21.37 -3.52 -14.74
C LEU A 504 20.96 -4.49 -13.61
N PRO A 505 19.77 -4.33 -13.00
CA PRO A 505 19.36 -5.17 -11.88
C PRO A 505 18.65 -6.47 -12.29
N TYR A 506 18.18 -6.60 -13.54
CA TYR A 506 17.56 -7.85 -14.00
C TYR A 506 18.57 -8.68 -14.77
N SER A 507 18.55 -9.99 -14.54
CA SER A 507 19.25 -10.96 -15.37
C SER A 507 18.34 -11.43 -16.50
N THR A 508 18.94 -12.10 -17.47
CA THR A 508 18.28 -12.67 -18.65
C THR A 508 18.52 -14.17 -18.80
N THR A 509 19.60 -14.67 -18.20
CA THR A 509 20.01 -16.09 -18.27
C THR A 509 20.61 -16.56 -16.95
N GLY A 510 20.74 -17.88 -16.80
CA GLY A 510 21.47 -18.49 -15.68
C GLY A 510 20.67 -18.71 -14.40
N TYR A 511 19.35 -18.49 -14.41
CA TYR A 511 18.48 -18.65 -13.24
C TYR A 511 18.58 -20.02 -12.57
N ASP A 512 18.61 -21.11 -13.34
CA ASP A 512 18.52 -22.47 -12.79
C ASP A 512 19.78 -22.90 -12.02
N LYS A 513 20.81 -22.05 -11.98
CA LYS A 513 22.01 -22.24 -11.17
C LYS A 513 21.89 -21.67 -9.76
N TRP A 514 20.82 -20.94 -9.44
CA TRP A 514 20.70 -20.17 -8.20
C TRP A 514 19.39 -20.50 -7.49
N SER A 515 19.48 -20.83 -6.21
CA SER A 515 18.35 -21.25 -5.38
C SER A 515 18.69 -21.12 -3.90
N PRO A 516 17.71 -21.21 -2.98
CA PRO A 516 17.98 -21.16 -1.55
C PRO A 516 19.04 -22.18 -1.10
N GLU A 517 19.08 -23.36 -1.71
CA GLU A 517 20.05 -24.42 -1.41
C GLU A 517 21.52 -24.00 -1.64
N ASN A 518 21.77 -23.01 -2.51
CA ASN A 518 23.09 -22.46 -2.73
C ASN A 518 23.24 -21.02 -2.21
N GLY A 519 22.36 -20.60 -1.31
CA GLY A 519 22.47 -19.33 -0.61
C GLY A 519 21.96 -18.14 -1.42
N HIS A 520 21.16 -18.34 -2.46
CA HIS A 520 20.59 -17.27 -3.28
C HIS A 520 19.08 -17.39 -3.55
N THR A 521 18.47 -16.33 -4.07
CA THR A 521 17.04 -16.29 -4.39
C THR A 521 16.70 -17.16 -5.61
N ASN A 522 15.67 -18.00 -5.52
CA ASN A 522 15.03 -18.60 -6.69
C ASN A 522 14.00 -17.63 -7.28
N VAL A 523 14.44 -16.76 -8.19
CA VAL A 523 13.58 -15.71 -8.75
C VAL A 523 12.47 -16.28 -9.64
N SER A 524 11.25 -15.80 -9.43
CA SER A 524 10.07 -16.17 -10.23
C SER A 524 9.88 -15.26 -11.43
N VAL A 525 10.19 -13.97 -11.29
CA VAL A 525 10.13 -13.02 -12.39
C VAL A 525 11.39 -13.16 -13.25
N ARG A 526 11.22 -13.60 -14.49
CA ARG A 526 12.31 -13.91 -15.42
C ARG A 526 12.14 -13.16 -16.74
N ALA A 527 13.25 -12.85 -17.39
CA ALA A 527 13.23 -12.22 -18.70
C ALA A 527 12.68 -13.17 -19.76
N THR A 528 12.06 -12.63 -20.80
CA THR A 528 11.58 -13.42 -21.94
C THR A 528 12.59 -13.46 -23.11
N GLY A 529 13.74 -12.81 -22.96
CA GLY A 529 14.80 -12.68 -23.97
C GLY A 529 15.95 -11.80 -23.47
N PRO A 530 16.96 -11.54 -24.32
CA PRO A 530 18.12 -10.72 -23.96
C PRO A 530 17.75 -9.24 -23.76
N TYR A 531 18.69 -8.46 -23.22
CA TYR A 531 18.58 -7.02 -23.25
C TYR A 531 18.79 -6.48 -24.66
N THR A 532 17.93 -5.56 -25.08
CA THR A 532 18.10 -4.78 -26.31
C THR A 532 18.67 -3.39 -25.97
N PHE A 533 19.74 -3.00 -26.63
CA PHE A 533 20.38 -1.69 -26.51
C PHE A 533 20.14 -0.88 -27.78
N THR A 534 19.57 0.31 -27.63
CA THR A 534 19.25 1.18 -28.75
C THR A 534 19.74 2.60 -28.53
N THR A 535 20.17 3.24 -29.63
CA THR A 535 20.38 4.68 -29.73
C THR A 535 19.25 5.26 -30.56
N ASN A 536 18.42 6.11 -29.97
CA ASN A 536 17.46 6.88 -30.76
C ASN A 536 18.15 8.18 -31.18
N ASP A 537 18.53 8.29 -32.46
CA ASP A 537 19.15 9.50 -33.03
C ASP A 537 18.21 10.71 -33.12
N ASN A 538 16.93 10.59 -32.75
CA ASN A 538 15.99 11.70 -32.80
C ASN A 538 15.79 12.38 -31.44
N ALA A 539 16.81 13.14 -31.04
CA ALA A 539 16.66 14.29 -30.16
C ALA A 539 16.03 15.48 -30.91
N THR A 540 14.86 15.31 -31.54
CA THR A 540 13.89 16.37 -31.84
C THR A 540 12.53 15.71 -32.05
N GLY A 541 11.52 16.18 -31.32
CA GLY A 541 10.26 15.46 -31.13
C GLY A 541 9.49 15.20 -32.41
N THR A 542 8.94 13.98 -32.54
CA THR A 542 7.65 13.65 -33.13
C THR A 542 7.36 12.20 -32.73
N ALA A 543 6.35 11.97 -31.89
CA ALA A 543 5.84 10.63 -31.60
C ALA A 543 4.52 10.47 -32.34
N ASN A 544 4.58 10.10 -33.62
CA ASN A 544 3.36 9.79 -34.38
C ASN A 544 2.89 8.38 -34.01
N ASN A 545 1.67 8.31 -33.49
CA ASN A 545 0.95 7.07 -33.26
C ASN A 545 -0.10 6.93 -34.37
N THR A 546 0.23 6.24 -35.46
CA THR A 546 -0.76 5.72 -36.41
C THR A 546 -0.32 4.36 -36.91
N THR A 547 -1.22 3.40 -36.79
CA THR A 547 -1.12 2.08 -37.41
C THR A 547 -0.91 2.19 -38.91
N ALA A 548 0.01 1.36 -39.42
CA ALA A 548 0.23 0.93 -40.80
C ALA A 548 1.50 1.45 -41.51
N ASN A 549 2.28 0.46 -41.93
CA ASN A 549 3.27 0.39 -43.01
C ASN A 549 4.73 0.68 -42.63
N ASN A 550 5.48 -0.44 -42.54
CA ASN A 550 6.88 -0.61 -42.91
C ASN A 550 7.59 0.66 -43.42
N THR A 551 8.10 1.45 -42.48
CA THR A 551 9.31 2.23 -42.68
C THR A 551 10.23 1.89 -41.51
N THR A 552 11.17 1.00 -41.79
CA THR A 552 12.30 0.65 -40.96
C THR A 552 13.13 1.91 -40.70
N GLU A 553 12.84 2.65 -39.64
CA GLU A 553 13.75 3.69 -39.15
C GLU A 553 14.87 2.98 -38.38
N ASN A 554 16.06 2.99 -38.98
CA ASN A 554 17.29 2.35 -38.53
C ASN A 554 17.78 2.92 -37.18
N GLY A 555 17.13 2.56 -36.09
CA GLY A 555 17.78 2.52 -34.78
C GLY A 555 18.65 1.27 -34.74
N THR A 556 19.97 1.42 -34.71
CA THR A 556 20.88 0.28 -34.48
C THR A 556 20.55 -0.34 -33.14
N THR A 557 20.18 -1.62 -33.18
CA THR A 557 19.81 -2.41 -32.00
C THR A 557 20.87 -3.49 -31.82
N THR A 558 21.43 -3.59 -30.62
CA THR A 558 22.35 -4.66 -30.24
C THR A 558 21.74 -5.44 -29.08
N GLU A 559 21.85 -6.76 -29.10
CA GLU A 559 21.39 -7.62 -28.00
C GLU A 559 22.57 -8.07 -27.15
N ALA A 560 22.37 -8.16 -25.83
CA ALA A 560 23.34 -8.80 -24.95
C ALA A 560 22.65 -9.55 -23.81
N GLU A 561 23.23 -10.67 -23.45
CA GLU A 561 22.83 -11.46 -22.29
C GLU A 561 23.50 -10.91 -21.03
N VAL A 562 22.71 -10.77 -19.98
CA VAL A 562 23.12 -10.49 -18.61
C VAL A 562 22.83 -11.73 -17.78
N THR A 563 23.85 -12.32 -17.16
CA THR A 563 23.68 -13.54 -16.36
C THR A 563 23.26 -13.23 -14.93
N GLU A 564 22.57 -14.17 -14.29
CA GLU A 564 22.20 -14.07 -12.87
C GLU A 564 23.42 -13.88 -11.97
N ALA A 565 24.53 -14.58 -12.24
CA ALA A 565 25.79 -14.46 -11.50
C ALA A 565 26.33 -13.02 -11.49
N GLN A 566 26.24 -12.32 -12.63
CA GLN A 566 26.68 -10.93 -12.75
C GLN A 566 25.79 -9.96 -11.97
N VAL A 567 24.49 -10.25 -11.87
CA VAL A 567 23.54 -9.40 -11.17
C VAL A 567 23.69 -9.52 -9.66
N ILE A 568 23.86 -10.74 -9.15
CA ILE A 568 23.98 -10.99 -7.71
C ILE A 568 25.41 -10.75 -7.16
N GLY A 569 26.39 -10.56 -8.05
CA GLY A 569 27.78 -10.22 -7.69
C GLY A 569 28.72 -11.42 -7.55
N GLU A 570 28.27 -12.63 -7.89
CA GLU A 570 29.09 -13.85 -7.92
C GLU A 570 30.04 -13.89 -9.15
N ASP A 571 29.73 -13.11 -10.18
CA ASP A 571 30.63 -12.83 -11.30
C ASP A 571 30.82 -11.32 -11.49
N ASN A 572 32.04 -10.84 -11.26
CA ASN A 572 32.40 -9.43 -11.44
C ASN A 572 32.75 -9.06 -12.89
N SER A 573 32.55 -9.97 -13.86
CA SER A 573 32.78 -9.70 -15.27
C SER A 573 31.82 -8.62 -15.81
N THR A 574 32.35 -7.76 -16.67
CA THR A 574 31.58 -6.68 -17.29
C THR A 574 30.96 -7.13 -18.61
N VAL A 575 29.67 -6.86 -18.80
CA VAL A 575 28.98 -7.05 -20.08
C VAL A 575 29.45 -5.96 -21.05
N ARG A 576 29.92 -6.36 -22.25
CA ARG A 576 30.41 -5.44 -23.27
C ARG A 576 29.43 -5.32 -24.42
N VAL A 577 29.08 -4.09 -24.79
CA VAL A 577 28.09 -3.82 -25.85
C VAL A 577 28.60 -2.73 -26.79
N THR A 578 28.49 -2.95 -28.09
CA THR A 578 28.71 -1.90 -29.10
C THR A 578 27.40 -1.65 -29.83
N VAL A 579 26.89 -0.42 -29.78
CA VAL A 579 25.64 -0.01 -30.42
C VAL A 579 26.00 0.92 -31.58
N GLY A 580 25.72 0.53 -32.83
CA GLY A 580 25.92 1.43 -33.99
C GLY A 580 26.96 1.02 -35.04
N SER A 581 27.65 -0.11 -34.92
CA SER A 581 28.61 -0.56 -35.94
C SER A 581 28.05 -1.71 -36.78
N ASN A 582 27.69 -1.43 -38.04
CA ASN A 582 27.67 -2.45 -39.09
C ASN A 582 29.11 -2.86 -39.40
N ASP A 583 29.70 -3.74 -38.59
CA ASP A 583 30.82 -4.56 -39.07
C ASP A 583 30.25 -5.92 -39.45
N SER A 584 29.89 -6.01 -40.73
CA SER A 584 29.86 -7.27 -41.44
C SER A 584 31.30 -7.79 -41.54
N ASP A 585 31.81 -8.40 -40.48
CA ASP A 585 32.95 -9.29 -40.61
C ASP A 585 32.44 -10.59 -41.25
N THR A 586 32.58 -10.63 -42.57
CA THR A 586 32.52 -11.84 -43.35
C THR A 586 33.56 -12.82 -42.81
N ASN A 587 33.13 -13.78 -41.98
CA ASN A 587 33.87 -15.01 -41.75
C ASN A 587 33.83 -15.84 -43.04
N ASN A 588 34.76 -15.52 -43.92
CA ASN A 588 35.12 -16.36 -45.04
C ASN A 588 36.23 -17.28 -44.54
N ASP A 589 35.85 -18.44 -44.02
CA ASP A 589 36.73 -19.60 -44.10
C ASP A 589 35.93 -20.90 -44.24
N THR A 590 36.26 -21.57 -45.32
CA THR A 590 35.79 -22.84 -45.85
C THR A 590 35.99 -24.01 -44.87
N ASN A 591 34.97 -24.84 -44.70
CA ASN A 591 35.18 -26.29 -44.87
C ASN A 591 33.92 -27.04 -45.33
N ASP A 592 34.17 -27.93 -46.27
CA ASP A 592 33.27 -28.79 -47.03
C ASP A 592 32.74 -29.98 -46.20
N GLY A 593 31.57 -30.53 -46.55
CA GLY A 593 31.13 -31.86 -46.07
C GLY A 593 29.66 -32.06 -45.68
N THR A 594 28.76 -32.02 -46.68
CA THR A 594 27.54 -32.86 -46.89
C THR A 594 26.87 -33.61 -45.71
N THR A 595 25.59 -33.36 -45.42
CA THR A 595 24.41 -34.16 -45.90
C THR A 595 23.08 -33.69 -45.27
N ASN A 596 22.03 -33.76 -46.09
CA ASN A 596 20.63 -33.41 -45.84
C ASN A 596 20.00 -34.14 -44.64
N GLU A 597 19.05 -33.50 -43.96
CA GLU A 597 17.65 -33.97 -43.94
C GLU A 597 16.67 -32.87 -43.48
N THR A 598 15.65 -32.68 -44.32
CA THR A 598 14.45 -31.86 -44.19
C THR A 598 13.52 -32.34 -43.09
N SER A 599 12.89 -31.43 -42.35
CA SER A 599 11.58 -31.65 -41.72
C SER A 599 10.87 -30.32 -41.52
N GLU A 600 9.99 -29.98 -42.46
CA GLU A 600 8.96 -28.97 -42.31
C GLU A 600 7.93 -29.44 -41.26
N ALA A 601 7.60 -28.59 -40.30
CA ALA A 601 6.37 -28.71 -39.53
C ALA A 601 5.68 -27.34 -39.46
N LYS A 602 4.79 -27.13 -40.44
CA LYS A 602 3.75 -26.10 -40.44
C LYS A 602 2.75 -26.39 -39.31
N LEU A 603 2.50 -25.41 -38.44
CA LEU A 603 1.31 -25.36 -37.60
C LEU A 603 0.72 -23.94 -37.69
N GLU A 604 -0.27 -23.80 -38.58
CA GLU A 604 -1.19 -22.67 -38.64
C GLU A 604 -2.17 -22.74 -37.46
N GLY A 605 -2.41 -21.61 -36.78
CA GLY A 605 -3.32 -21.55 -35.64
C GLY A 605 -3.74 -20.14 -35.22
N LYS A 606 -4.60 -19.53 -36.04
CA LYS A 606 -5.62 -18.49 -35.71
C LYS A 606 -5.23 -17.36 -34.74
N LEU A 607 -4.90 -16.20 -35.31
CA LEU A 607 -4.97 -14.89 -34.66
C LEU A 607 -6.43 -14.49 -34.43
N GLY A 608 -6.83 -14.36 -33.16
CA GLY A 608 -8.05 -13.65 -32.75
C GLY A 608 -7.67 -12.21 -32.42
N GLU A 609 -7.92 -11.32 -33.37
CA GLU A 609 -7.69 -9.88 -33.25
C GLU A 609 -8.80 -9.26 -32.39
N SER A 610 -8.49 -8.88 -31.14
CA SER A 610 -9.39 -8.06 -30.32
C SER A 610 -8.84 -6.64 -30.27
N ALA A 611 -9.37 -5.79 -31.15
CA ALA A 611 -9.10 -4.36 -31.18
C ALA A 611 -9.62 -3.70 -29.89
N MET A 612 -8.72 -3.20 -29.04
CA MET A 612 -9.06 -2.29 -27.94
C MET A 612 -9.17 -0.86 -28.48
N ASN A 613 -10.38 -0.32 -28.41
CA ASN A 613 -10.73 1.03 -28.82
C ASN A 613 -10.17 2.07 -27.82
N THR A 614 -9.29 2.95 -28.29
CA THR A 614 -8.44 3.86 -27.49
C THR A 614 -9.15 5.09 -26.93
N ASP A 615 -10.37 5.38 -27.36
CA ASP A 615 -11.16 6.53 -26.89
C ASP A 615 -11.75 6.34 -25.48
N SER A 616 -11.70 5.12 -24.92
CA SER A 616 -12.29 4.85 -23.60
C SER A 616 -11.37 5.21 -22.43
N ILE A 617 -10.05 5.33 -22.61
CA ILE A 617 -9.11 5.34 -21.47
C ILE A 617 -9.17 6.64 -20.65
N GLY A 618 -9.36 7.79 -21.30
CA GLY A 618 -9.43 9.10 -20.63
C GLY A 618 -10.70 9.31 -19.82
N ASN A 619 -11.86 8.93 -20.38
CA ASN A 619 -13.12 8.94 -19.64
C ASN A 619 -13.15 7.83 -18.59
N THR A 620 -12.52 6.67 -18.83
CA THR A 620 -12.50 5.57 -17.87
C THR A 620 -11.66 5.88 -16.63
N ALA A 621 -10.61 6.69 -16.68
CA ALA A 621 -9.85 7.09 -15.48
C ALA A 621 -10.65 8.02 -14.54
N LEU A 622 -11.38 8.99 -15.11
CA LEU A 622 -12.29 9.86 -14.35
C LEU A 622 -13.56 9.12 -13.92
N VAL A 623 -14.12 8.26 -14.78
CA VAL A 623 -15.30 7.44 -14.48
C VAL A 623 -14.99 6.32 -13.49
N GLN A 624 -13.82 5.68 -13.52
CA GLN A 624 -13.39 4.72 -12.48
C GLN A 624 -13.20 5.41 -11.13
N THR A 625 -12.74 6.66 -11.14
CA THR A 625 -12.65 7.50 -9.94
C THR A 625 -14.06 7.91 -9.45
N GLN A 626 -14.98 8.19 -10.37
CA GLN A 626 -16.37 8.51 -10.06
C GLN A 626 -17.17 7.29 -9.59
N MET A 627 -16.87 6.09 -10.09
CA MET A 627 -17.41 4.83 -9.59
C MET A 627 -16.88 4.50 -8.19
N ALA A 628 -15.62 4.82 -7.88
CA ALA A 628 -15.08 4.71 -6.52
C ALA A 628 -15.80 5.67 -5.55
N ASN A 629 -16.13 6.89 -5.99
CA ASN A 629 -16.94 7.82 -5.21
C ASN A 629 -18.41 7.36 -5.09
N ASN A 630 -19.02 6.81 -6.14
CA ASN A 630 -20.38 6.27 -6.06
C ASN A 630 -20.47 5.03 -5.16
N ALA A 631 -19.43 4.20 -5.10
CA ALA A 631 -19.34 3.10 -4.14
C ALA A 631 -19.17 3.61 -2.69
N LEU A 632 -18.58 4.79 -2.50
CA LEU A 632 -18.52 5.48 -1.21
C LEU A 632 -19.83 6.21 -0.86
N GLU A 633 -20.57 6.75 -1.83
CA GLU A 633 -21.90 7.36 -1.62
C GLU A 633 -22.99 6.33 -1.35
N GLN A 634 -22.92 5.14 -1.96
CA GLN A 634 -23.80 4.02 -1.56
C GLN A 634 -23.51 3.53 -0.13
N ARG A 635 -22.28 3.75 0.39
CA ARG A 635 -21.96 3.57 1.81
C ARG A 635 -22.44 4.73 2.68
N ALA A 636 -22.53 5.96 2.14
CA ALA A 636 -23.09 7.11 2.86
C ALA A 636 -24.63 7.13 2.91
N THR A 637 -25.31 6.31 2.10
CA THR A 637 -26.78 6.19 2.08
C THR A 637 -27.29 5.01 2.94
N VAL A 638 -26.39 4.25 3.56
CA VAL A 638 -26.69 3.26 4.60
C VAL A 638 -25.82 3.55 5.82
N VAL A 639 -25.98 4.75 6.39
CA VAL A 639 -25.62 5.10 7.78
C VAL A 639 -26.72 6.00 8.34
#